data_AF-A0A2D4XJ54-F1
#
_entry.id   AF-A0A2D4XJ54-F1
#
_cell.length_a   1.000
_cell.length_b   1.000
_cell.length_c   1.000
_cell.angle_alpha   90.00
_cell.angle_beta   90.00
_cell.angle_gamma   90.00
#
_symmetry.space_group_name_H-M   'P 1'
#
loop_
_entity.id
_entity.type
_entity.pdbx_description
1 polymer ?
#
loop_
_entity_poly.entity_id
_entity_poly.type
_entity_poly.pdbx_seq_one_letter_code
_entity_poly.pdbx_strand_id
1 'polypeptide(L)'
;MKKIIILTVALLSLAAVGQEKLEIIDLDIISENIALKAKAKDFKGILEELEKVNKNDTAYANSLITKSYYLLALERYEEAAATIDEGLKMEIGDLKSSFYQNKGNLLIRQKKYDEAIATFNKGLELYPANHFLLYNKAVALDEKGLHKEAVNILEQVISINPVYANAYLKLGFIYYAQERPSQALLAFNMALMMEPDSETSFERLRAINTMFSTANENKRTPGLILSEDDKAFDEIDLIISNQIALNKNYKIDNDLDFSLTKQNHALLVKLMDFKGKGDFWSKRIVPFFQWIQKSEYFDAFSYTIAYSIENEKLKKIVEKNTKEISEFIGAALPHWAKIIQKDNKSLLSDEIVQYVYSGNPLHLSAMGTYNGDEKQSGAWVYFNQQGRKATEAIYQDGERNGPWKWFDEQLNLKEVAVYKNGELHGENIVYYPNGQISIKAFFKDGKLDGEYLYYNEKGALEQKKYFNAGQLTNTYTAYFSVGEEIPEYVIEYKDDKIKGKALEYYANGKLYSEIPFVDGTRVGVEKTYYINDSLKNEITYEAGKLQGPYKSYYANGKSFEIGTYENDLLYGPFIAYYPDGILQSEGNYEEGLLEGSYTYYDHDGKKYYNYTYRKGDVINYRFFNKKGEIIKEGKKRGGEFYYNGFASNGNLTSEGLYDVSGGKKGTWKYYDNNGNLKSTGNYENDRAQGKYISYYPDGNTEWEGNYKYDTLVGYYVSYHKNGSMENQGGYKNGEQQGEWRFYYPDGNLESINYLHQGTFHGKQEYFGVEGELTKIALYKRDDLIAETFYKKDGTEFQIINYTPSKKDTLLVLKHFNGKASTETTYIHDVMHGPYTAYFFDGSLQGKGQFLNGMKNGTWNWYFENGKPNVAAKYVLDLLDGKFIRYYENGQIEDDDFYELGMRSGDWKSYYEDGALYSNTSYVNDKVHGRKEFYSPTGKLQLVRFYDHGVLIGYSYNGKDGKEIDMIPIENETAKITAYYDNGNVSRELEFKNGQYVGSYKTYYYNGQLKDEFAHQNGEYQGPKISYYANGKVKERQEYVIGLLHGKSTKYYEDGTLQEEAHYKNDIQIGNASTYDKSGKKIKSEDYFNGKIYAQQTF
;
A
#
# COMPACT_ATOMS: atom_id res chain seq x y z
N MET A 1 -68.96 -20.83 11.54
CA MET A 1 -67.88 -21.59 10.86
C MET A 1 -66.74 -20.60 10.64
N LYS A 2 -65.80 -20.46 11.59
CA LYS A 2 -64.52 -21.19 11.75
C LYS A 2 -63.52 -20.97 10.60
N LYS A 3 -62.35 -20.44 11.01
CA LYS A 3 -61.00 -20.31 10.39
C LYS A 3 -60.79 -19.04 9.55
N ILE A 4 -60.18 -17.96 10.07
CA ILE A 4 -58.82 -17.73 10.63
C ILE A 4 -57.76 -17.46 9.54
N ILE A 5 -57.43 -16.17 9.41
CA ILE A 5 -56.09 -15.55 9.27
C ILE A 5 -55.09 -16.27 8.36
N ILE A 6 -55.03 -15.87 7.08
CA ILE A 6 -53.80 -15.80 6.26
C ILE A 6 -54.04 -14.75 5.16
N LEU A 7 -53.75 -13.48 5.42
CA LEU A 7 -53.47 -12.48 4.36
C LEU A 7 -52.73 -11.27 4.98
N THR A 8 -51.61 -11.58 5.60
CA THR A 8 -50.60 -10.64 6.10
C THR A 8 -49.31 -11.47 6.04
N VAL A 9 -48.21 -10.92 5.50
CA VAL A 9 -46.93 -11.60 5.19
C VAL A 9 -46.82 -12.22 3.77
N ALA A 10 -47.13 -11.46 2.70
CA ALA A 10 -46.74 -11.85 1.33
C ALA A 10 -46.29 -10.67 0.44
N LEU A 11 -45.81 -9.58 1.02
CA LEU A 11 -45.13 -8.47 0.36
C LEU A 11 -44.08 -7.95 1.35
N LEU A 12 -42.82 -7.88 0.92
CA LEU A 12 -41.57 -7.72 1.72
C LEU A 12 -40.94 -9.04 2.18
N SER A 13 -40.57 -9.90 1.24
CA SER A 13 -39.31 -10.63 1.35
C SER A 13 -38.20 -9.81 0.69
N LEU A 14 -37.92 -8.62 1.23
CA LEU A 14 -36.54 -8.17 1.26
C LEU A 14 -35.88 -9.17 2.20
N ALA A 15 -35.18 -10.16 1.67
CA ALA A 15 -34.10 -10.75 2.42
C ALA A 15 -33.16 -9.57 2.71
N ALA A 16 -33.32 -8.94 3.88
CA ALA A 16 -32.17 -8.38 4.55
C ALA A 16 -31.24 -9.57 4.76
N VAL A 17 -30.41 -9.85 3.74
CA VAL A 17 -29.15 -10.54 3.96
C VAL A 17 -28.48 -9.61 4.96
N GLY A 18 -28.56 -9.94 6.25
CA GLY A 18 -27.83 -9.21 7.26
C GLY A 18 -26.39 -9.19 6.78
N GLN A 19 -25.85 -8.00 6.53
CA GLN A 19 -24.47 -7.85 6.08
C GLN A 19 -23.60 -8.52 7.14
N GLU A 20 -23.03 -9.67 6.79
CA GLU A 20 -22.26 -10.46 7.75
C GLU A 20 -21.03 -9.65 8.17
N LYS A 21 -20.73 -9.72 9.47
CA LYS A 21 -19.51 -9.15 10.01
C LYS A 21 -18.32 -9.81 9.33
N LEU A 22 -17.48 -9.01 8.67
CA LEU A 22 -16.30 -9.50 7.98
C LEU A 22 -15.33 -10.17 8.97
N GLU A 23 -14.87 -11.37 8.61
CA GLU A 23 -13.78 -12.04 9.33
C GLU A 23 -12.47 -11.33 9.01
N ILE A 24 -11.77 -10.84 10.04
CA ILE A 24 -10.48 -10.17 9.87
C ILE A 24 -9.39 -11.23 9.91
N ILE A 25 -8.80 -11.50 8.74
CA ILE A 25 -7.77 -12.50 8.56
C ILE A 25 -6.41 -11.93 8.98
N ASP A 26 -5.79 -12.54 9.98
CA ASP A 26 -4.43 -12.23 10.42
C ASP A 26 -3.46 -13.34 10.00
N LEU A 27 -2.46 -12.99 9.19
CA LEU A 27 -1.45 -13.92 8.69
C LEU A 27 -0.60 -14.54 9.80
N ASP A 28 -0.42 -13.83 10.92
CA ASP A 28 0.33 -14.36 12.06
C ASP A 28 -0.42 -15.54 12.67
N ILE A 29 -1.75 -15.42 12.79
CA ILE A 29 -2.63 -16.50 13.27
C ILE A 29 -2.65 -17.67 12.28
N ILE A 30 -2.73 -17.40 10.97
CA ILE A 30 -2.65 -18.46 9.95
C ILE A 30 -1.33 -19.23 10.07
N SER A 31 -0.21 -18.52 10.21
CA SER A 31 1.11 -19.12 10.31
C SER A 31 1.25 -19.99 11.56
N GLU A 32 0.73 -19.53 12.71
CA GLU A 32 0.69 -20.32 13.95
C GLU A 32 -0.16 -21.59 13.80
N ASN A 33 -1.34 -21.48 13.19
CA ASN A 33 -2.23 -22.62 12.96
C ASN A 33 -1.60 -23.67 12.03
N ILE A 34 -0.96 -23.25 10.95
CA ILE A 34 -0.23 -24.15 10.03
C ILE A 34 0.87 -24.90 10.79
N ALA A 35 1.65 -24.21 11.63
CA ALA A 35 2.72 -24.84 12.41
C ALA A 35 2.19 -25.90 13.39
N LEU A 36 1.07 -25.64 14.06
CA LEU A 36 0.42 -26.60 14.97
C LEU A 36 -0.10 -27.82 14.21
N LYS A 37 -0.77 -27.62 13.07
CA LYS A 37 -1.32 -28.72 12.25
C LYS A 37 -0.24 -29.57 11.58
N ALA A 38 0.87 -28.95 11.16
CA ALA A 38 2.03 -29.66 10.63
C ALA A 38 2.61 -30.64 11.66
N LYS A 39 2.73 -30.22 12.94
CA LYS A 39 3.15 -31.12 14.03
C LYS A 39 2.19 -32.28 14.24
N ALA A 40 0.89 -32.05 14.06
CA ALA A 40 -0.14 -33.08 14.14
C ALA A 40 -0.24 -33.96 12.87
N LYS A 41 0.55 -33.68 11.83
CA LYS A 41 0.45 -34.30 10.49
C LYS A 41 -0.95 -34.16 9.86
N ASP A 42 -1.68 -33.12 10.23
CA ASP A 42 -3.00 -32.78 9.67
C ASP A 42 -2.85 -31.98 8.37
N PHE A 43 -2.43 -32.66 7.29
CA PHE A 43 -2.17 -32.00 6.00
C PHE A 43 -3.43 -31.41 5.37
N LYS A 44 -4.61 -32.04 5.62
CA LYS A 44 -5.87 -31.51 5.12
C LYS A 44 -6.21 -30.18 5.80
N GLY A 45 -6.09 -30.10 7.13
CA GLY A 45 -6.31 -28.85 7.86
C GLY A 45 -5.31 -27.76 7.50
N ILE A 46 -4.07 -28.09 7.12
CA ILE A 46 -3.11 -27.10 6.60
C ILE A 46 -3.62 -26.50 5.30
N LEU A 47 -4.12 -27.33 4.37
CA LEU A 47 -4.72 -26.82 3.14
C LEU A 47 -5.91 -25.89 3.44
N GLU A 48 -6.75 -26.24 4.41
CA GLU A 48 -7.88 -25.39 4.85
C GLU A 48 -7.43 -24.02 5.40
N GLU A 49 -6.33 -23.94 6.15
CA GLU A 49 -5.77 -22.65 6.60
C GLU A 49 -5.17 -21.84 5.44
N LEU A 50 -4.50 -22.51 4.48
CA LEU A 50 -3.89 -21.85 3.32
C LEU A 50 -4.92 -21.25 2.36
N GLU A 51 -6.12 -21.84 2.25
CA GLU A 51 -7.22 -21.27 1.44
C GLU A 51 -7.76 -19.95 2.00
N LYS A 52 -7.47 -19.61 3.27
CA LYS A 52 -7.86 -18.32 3.85
C LYS A 52 -6.98 -17.17 3.37
N VAL A 53 -5.78 -17.45 2.84
CA VAL A 53 -4.89 -16.41 2.33
C VAL A 53 -5.46 -15.88 1.02
N ASN A 54 -5.87 -14.61 1.03
CA ASN A 54 -6.42 -13.96 -0.15
C ASN A 54 -5.36 -13.85 -1.27
N LYS A 55 -5.75 -14.02 -2.53
CA LYS A 55 -4.87 -13.89 -3.70
C LYS A 55 -4.21 -12.50 -3.86
N ASN A 56 -4.85 -11.49 -3.29
CA ASN A 56 -4.34 -10.11 -3.26
C ASN A 56 -3.31 -9.92 -2.15
N ASP A 57 -3.07 -10.91 -1.29
CA ASP A 57 -2.09 -10.83 -0.21
C ASP A 57 -0.66 -11.06 -0.73
N THR A 58 0.29 -10.29 -0.20
CA THR A 58 1.74 -10.47 -0.42
C THR A 58 2.23 -11.87 -0.04
N ALA A 59 1.60 -12.54 0.93
CA ALA A 59 1.93 -13.89 1.36
C ALA A 59 1.38 -14.99 0.44
N TYR A 60 0.52 -14.65 -0.54
CA TYR A 60 -0.15 -15.64 -1.38
C TYR A 60 0.81 -16.53 -2.17
N ALA A 61 1.88 -15.96 -2.72
CA ALA A 61 2.89 -16.75 -3.44
C ALA A 61 3.54 -17.83 -2.54
N ASN A 62 3.84 -17.48 -1.29
CA ASN A 62 4.38 -18.41 -0.30
C ASN A 62 3.33 -19.45 0.12
N SER A 63 2.06 -19.06 0.23
CA SER A 63 0.97 -19.98 0.53
C SER A 63 0.80 -21.03 -0.58
N LEU A 64 0.92 -20.65 -1.86
CA LEU A 64 0.88 -21.56 -3.01
C LEU A 64 2.05 -22.57 -3.02
N ILE A 65 3.26 -22.14 -2.63
CA ILE A 65 4.41 -23.06 -2.48
C ILE A 65 4.09 -24.12 -1.43
N THR A 66 3.63 -23.69 -0.26
CA THR A 66 3.29 -24.57 0.86
C THR A 66 2.13 -25.50 0.49
N LYS A 67 1.10 -24.96 -0.16
CA LYS A 67 -0.09 -25.68 -0.65
C LYS A 67 0.32 -26.79 -1.63
N SER A 68 1.13 -26.46 -2.63
CA SER A 68 1.59 -27.44 -3.62
C SER A 68 2.42 -28.57 -3.00
N TYR A 69 3.26 -28.29 -2.00
CA TYR A 69 4.00 -29.31 -1.25
C TYR A 69 3.05 -30.32 -0.57
N TYR A 70 2.05 -29.85 0.17
CA TYR A 70 1.12 -30.74 0.87
C TYR A 70 0.14 -31.46 -0.07
N LEU A 71 -0.22 -30.86 -1.22
CA LEU A 71 -0.99 -31.55 -2.26
C LEU A 71 -0.21 -32.72 -2.85
N LEU A 72 1.11 -32.58 -3.06
CA LEU A 72 1.98 -33.68 -3.50
C LEU A 72 2.07 -34.79 -2.46
N ALA A 73 2.14 -34.43 -1.17
CA ALA A 73 2.15 -35.41 -0.08
C ALA A 73 0.85 -36.22 0.00
N LEU A 74 -0.28 -35.63 -0.40
CA LEU A 74 -1.59 -36.26 -0.48
C LEU A 74 -1.89 -36.90 -1.86
N GLU A 75 -0.92 -36.91 -2.78
CA GLU A 75 -1.07 -37.43 -4.15
C GLU A 75 -2.16 -36.74 -4.99
N ARG A 76 -2.55 -35.50 -4.63
CA ARG A 76 -3.54 -34.67 -5.34
C ARG A 76 -2.87 -33.92 -6.50
N TYR A 77 -2.44 -34.68 -7.51
CA TYR A 77 -1.53 -34.21 -8.56
C TYR A 77 -2.09 -33.10 -9.47
N GLU A 78 -3.37 -33.17 -9.85
CA GLU A 78 -3.98 -32.16 -10.72
C GLU A 78 -4.06 -30.79 -10.03
N GLU A 79 -4.46 -30.78 -8.76
CA GLU A 79 -4.54 -29.56 -7.95
C GLU A 79 -3.15 -28.99 -7.65
N ALA A 80 -2.16 -29.86 -7.41
CA ALA A 80 -0.77 -29.43 -7.26
C ALA A 80 -0.26 -28.77 -8.55
N ALA A 81 -0.53 -29.36 -9.71
CA ALA A 81 -0.15 -28.80 -11.01
C ALA A 81 -0.76 -27.41 -11.21
N ALA A 82 -2.07 -27.25 -10.96
CA ALA A 82 -2.77 -25.98 -11.09
C ALA A 82 -2.19 -24.91 -10.14
N THR A 83 -1.96 -25.26 -8.87
CA THR A 83 -1.36 -24.38 -7.85
C THR A 83 0.04 -23.91 -8.27
N ILE A 84 0.84 -24.81 -8.84
CA ILE A 84 2.21 -24.49 -9.28
C ILE A 84 2.21 -23.61 -10.53
N ASP A 85 1.36 -23.93 -11.50
CA ASP A 85 1.25 -23.15 -12.74
C ASP A 85 0.70 -21.74 -12.49
N GLU A 86 -0.12 -21.55 -11.46
CA GLU A 86 -0.52 -20.24 -10.97
C GLU A 86 0.69 -19.45 -10.44
N GLY A 87 1.46 -20.01 -9.50
CA GLY A 87 2.63 -19.35 -8.94
C GLY A 87 3.73 -19.02 -9.97
N LEU A 88 3.97 -19.90 -10.95
CA LEU A 88 4.95 -19.67 -12.02
C LEU A 88 4.60 -18.50 -12.94
N LYS A 89 3.31 -18.13 -13.05
CA LYS A 89 2.85 -16.97 -13.83
C LYS A 89 3.04 -15.65 -13.08
N MET A 90 3.28 -15.67 -11.77
CA MET A 90 3.45 -14.47 -10.94
C MET A 90 4.87 -13.88 -11.04
N GLU A 91 5.00 -12.59 -10.73
CA GLU A 91 6.29 -11.87 -10.67
C GLU A 91 6.94 -11.95 -9.27
N ILE A 92 7.25 -13.17 -8.83
CA ILE A 92 7.61 -13.49 -7.43
C ILE A 92 9.11 -13.76 -7.20
N GLY A 93 9.96 -13.30 -8.12
CA GLY A 93 11.42 -13.36 -8.00
C GLY A 93 11.95 -14.75 -7.65
N ASP A 94 12.79 -14.81 -6.61
CA ASP A 94 13.50 -16.01 -6.13
C ASP A 94 12.59 -17.19 -5.74
N LEU A 95 11.32 -16.91 -5.38
CA LEU A 95 10.33 -17.93 -5.01
C LEU A 95 10.01 -18.87 -6.18
N LYS A 96 10.25 -18.46 -7.44
CA LYS A 96 10.06 -19.34 -8.62
C LYS A 96 10.88 -20.62 -8.54
N SER A 97 12.04 -20.60 -7.89
CA SER A 97 12.88 -21.79 -7.72
C SER A 97 12.13 -22.93 -7.03
N SER A 98 11.34 -22.63 -5.99
CA SER A 98 10.52 -23.62 -5.26
C SER A 98 9.40 -24.19 -6.12
N PHE A 99 8.79 -23.38 -7.00
CA PHE A 99 7.79 -23.87 -7.94
C PHE A 99 8.36 -24.82 -8.99
N TYR A 100 9.55 -24.54 -9.54
CA TYR A 100 10.24 -25.49 -10.42
C TYR A 100 10.59 -26.80 -9.72
N GLN A 101 11.00 -26.73 -8.44
CA GLN A 101 11.24 -27.93 -7.62
C GLN A 101 9.96 -28.76 -7.47
N ASN A 102 8.86 -28.14 -7.05
CA ASN A 102 7.58 -28.83 -6.85
C ASN A 102 7.03 -29.39 -8.17
N LYS A 103 7.17 -28.66 -9.29
CA LYS A 103 6.73 -29.14 -10.61
C LYS A 103 7.54 -30.33 -11.10
N GLY A 104 8.86 -30.30 -10.93
CA GLY A 104 9.71 -31.43 -11.29
C GLY A 104 9.41 -32.66 -10.44
N ASN A 105 9.23 -32.49 -9.12
CA ASN A 105 8.87 -33.58 -8.21
C ASN A 105 7.50 -34.20 -8.51
N LEU A 106 6.51 -33.37 -8.88
CA LEU A 106 5.23 -33.83 -9.39
C LEU A 106 5.41 -34.77 -10.59
N LEU A 107 6.21 -34.35 -11.57
CA LEU A 107 6.45 -35.12 -12.80
C LEU A 107 7.22 -36.42 -12.55
N ILE A 108 8.18 -36.41 -11.62
CA ILE A 108 8.87 -37.63 -11.16
C ILE A 108 7.87 -38.63 -10.56
N ARG A 109 6.96 -38.19 -9.68
CA ARG A 109 5.92 -39.07 -9.09
C ARG A 109 4.97 -39.64 -10.15
N GLN A 110 4.75 -38.91 -11.23
CA GLN A 110 4.00 -39.37 -12.41
C GLN A 110 4.83 -40.20 -13.39
N LYS A 111 6.12 -40.45 -13.10
CA LYS A 111 7.09 -41.14 -13.98
C LYS A 111 7.33 -40.45 -15.33
N LYS A 112 7.09 -39.15 -15.42
CA LYS A 112 7.31 -38.30 -16.61
C LYS A 112 8.70 -37.66 -16.56
N TYR A 113 9.74 -38.49 -16.66
CA TYR A 113 11.11 -38.04 -16.39
C TYR A 113 11.64 -37.00 -17.38
N ASP A 114 11.32 -37.11 -18.67
CA ASP A 114 11.75 -36.13 -19.68
C ASP A 114 11.20 -34.73 -19.41
N GLU A 115 9.90 -34.63 -19.07
CA GLU A 115 9.26 -33.38 -18.70
C GLU A 115 9.83 -32.82 -17.40
N ALA A 116 10.16 -33.69 -16.43
CA ALA A 116 10.81 -33.28 -15.18
C ALA A 116 12.19 -32.67 -15.43
N ILE A 117 13.04 -33.33 -16.23
CA ILE A 117 14.37 -32.84 -16.61
C ILE A 117 14.27 -31.50 -17.35
N ALA A 118 13.35 -31.38 -18.29
CA ALA A 118 13.10 -30.12 -18.99
C ALA A 118 12.66 -28.99 -18.04
N THR A 119 11.83 -29.32 -17.04
CA THR A 119 11.39 -28.38 -15.99
C THR A 119 12.55 -27.90 -15.13
N PHE A 120 13.43 -28.80 -14.69
CA PHE A 120 14.62 -28.42 -13.92
C PHE A 120 15.59 -27.60 -14.76
N ASN A 121 15.78 -27.92 -16.05
CA ASN A 121 16.62 -27.11 -16.94
C ASN A 121 16.13 -25.66 -17.04
N LYS A 122 14.82 -25.45 -17.21
CA LYS A 122 14.23 -24.10 -17.19
C LYS A 122 14.46 -23.37 -15.86
N GLY A 123 14.37 -24.07 -14.74
CA GLY A 123 14.71 -23.51 -13.44
C GLY A 123 16.19 -23.12 -13.36
N LEU A 124 17.10 -23.98 -13.85
CA LEU A 124 18.54 -23.77 -13.81
C LEU A 124 19.03 -22.66 -14.75
N GLU A 125 18.27 -22.30 -15.79
CA GLU A 125 18.53 -21.09 -16.59
C GLU A 125 18.45 -19.81 -15.72
N LEU A 126 17.54 -19.79 -14.73
CA LEU A 126 17.36 -18.67 -13.80
C LEU A 126 18.22 -18.82 -12.54
N TYR A 127 18.38 -20.06 -12.06
CA TYR A 127 19.04 -20.41 -10.81
C TYR A 127 20.20 -21.41 -11.03
N PRO A 128 21.26 -21.02 -11.76
CA PRO A 128 22.32 -21.95 -12.21
C PRO A 128 23.08 -22.65 -11.08
N ALA A 129 23.17 -22.03 -9.89
CA ALA A 129 23.82 -22.60 -8.71
C ALA A 129 22.83 -23.26 -7.73
N ASN A 130 21.59 -23.53 -8.13
CA ASN A 130 20.61 -24.15 -7.26
C ASN A 130 20.82 -25.67 -7.13
N HIS A 131 21.38 -26.07 -6.00
CA HIS A 131 21.69 -27.47 -5.72
C HIS A 131 20.44 -28.37 -5.60
N PHE A 132 19.28 -27.85 -5.17
CA PHE A 132 18.05 -28.64 -5.11
C PHE A 132 17.49 -28.98 -6.49
N LEU A 133 17.51 -28.02 -7.43
CA LEU A 133 17.09 -28.27 -8.81
C LEU A 133 18.01 -29.28 -9.50
N LEU A 134 19.33 -29.16 -9.30
CA LEU A 134 20.31 -30.13 -9.82
C LEU A 134 20.13 -31.52 -9.20
N TYR A 135 19.95 -31.61 -7.89
CA TYR A 135 19.73 -32.89 -7.21
C TYR A 135 18.48 -33.59 -7.72
N ASN A 136 17.34 -32.88 -7.79
CA ASN A 136 16.10 -33.48 -8.27
C ASN A 136 16.18 -33.84 -9.77
N LYS A 137 16.96 -33.09 -10.57
CA LYS A 137 17.30 -33.48 -11.95
C LYS A 137 18.10 -34.79 -11.98
N ALA A 138 19.09 -34.96 -11.11
CA ALA A 138 19.85 -36.21 -11.01
C ALA A 138 18.96 -37.39 -10.62
N VAL A 139 18.03 -37.17 -9.67
CA VAL A 139 17.03 -38.19 -9.31
C VAL A 139 16.20 -38.57 -10.54
N ALA A 140 15.66 -37.61 -11.30
CA ALA A 140 14.90 -37.90 -12.50
C ALA A 140 15.70 -38.66 -13.57
N LEU A 141 16.98 -38.32 -13.77
CA LEU A 141 17.88 -39.02 -14.69
C LEU A 141 18.13 -40.46 -14.25
N ASP A 142 18.35 -40.67 -12.95
CA ASP A 142 18.59 -42.00 -12.38
C ASP A 142 17.36 -42.90 -12.49
N GLU A 143 16.17 -42.39 -12.13
CA GLU A 143 14.90 -43.11 -12.26
C GLU A 143 14.54 -43.43 -13.73
N LYS A 144 15.09 -42.64 -14.68
CA LYS A 144 15.00 -42.91 -16.13
C LYS A 144 16.01 -43.98 -16.60
N GLY A 145 17.02 -44.32 -15.79
CA GLY A 145 18.09 -45.27 -16.12
C GLY A 145 19.35 -44.63 -16.72
N LEU A 146 19.43 -43.29 -16.76
CA LEU A 146 20.60 -42.54 -17.26
C LEU A 146 21.63 -42.33 -16.15
N HIS A 147 22.11 -43.43 -15.56
CA HIS A 147 22.93 -43.42 -14.35
C HIS A 147 24.22 -42.60 -14.47
N LYS A 148 24.91 -42.63 -15.62
CA LYS A 148 26.12 -41.83 -15.84
C LYS A 148 25.85 -40.34 -15.80
N GLU A 149 24.76 -39.90 -16.43
CA GLU A 149 24.36 -38.50 -16.44
C GLU A 149 23.91 -38.06 -15.05
N ALA A 150 23.21 -38.92 -14.31
CA ALA A 150 22.85 -38.68 -12.92
C ALA A 150 24.09 -38.50 -12.03
N VAL A 151 25.11 -39.37 -12.17
CA VAL A 151 26.40 -39.26 -11.45
C VAL A 151 27.08 -37.93 -11.74
N ASN A 152 27.22 -37.53 -13.02
CA ASN A 152 27.83 -36.25 -13.39
C ASN A 152 27.10 -35.05 -12.74
N ILE A 153 25.76 -35.07 -12.69
CA ILE A 153 24.99 -34.01 -12.03
C ILE A 153 25.15 -34.07 -10.51
N LEU A 154 25.20 -35.24 -9.88
CA LEU A 154 25.45 -35.37 -8.43
C LEU A 154 26.84 -34.86 -8.03
N GLU A 155 27.86 -35.12 -8.85
CA GLU A 155 29.20 -34.55 -8.68
C GLU A 155 29.15 -33.01 -8.76
N GLN A 156 28.38 -32.46 -9.70
CA GLN A 156 28.13 -31.02 -9.78
C GLN A 156 27.40 -30.49 -8.53
N VAL A 157 26.39 -31.21 -8.01
CA VAL A 157 25.69 -30.86 -6.77
C VAL A 157 26.67 -30.80 -5.60
N ILE A 158 27.55 -31.78 -5.47
CA ILE A 158 28.58 -31.82 -4.42
C ILE A 158 29.56 -30.67 -4.57
N SER A 159 29.96 -30.34 -5.81
CA SER A 159 30.81 -29.17 -6.05
C SER A 159 30.10 -27.86 -5.71
N ILE A 160 28.79 -27.72 -5.86
CA ILE A 160 28.04 -26.48 -5.53
C ILE A 160 27.70 -26.40 -4.04
N ASN A 161 27.28 -27.51 -3.44
CA ASN A 161 26.97 -27.63 -2.03
C ASN A 161 27.69 -28.86 -1.46
N PRO A 162 28.93 -28.69 -0.96
CA PRO A 162 29.75 -29.81 -0.49
C PRO A 162 29.22 -30.47 0.79
N VAL A 163 28.23 -29.89 1.45
CA VAL A 163 27.64 -30.42 2.69
C VAL A 163 26.24 -31.00 2.49
N TYR A 164 25.74 -31.05 1.25
CA TYR A 164 24.41 -31.60 0.98
C TYR A 164 24.41 -33.14 0.99
N ALA A 165 24.08 -33.73 2.14
CA ALA A 165 24.19 -35.17 2.40
C ALA A 165 23.42 -36.05 1.40
N ASN A 166 22.25 -35.60 0.95
CA ASN A 166 21.41 -36.37 0.02
C ASN A 166 22.08 -36.64 -1.34
N ALA A 167 22.96 -35.75 -1.81
CA ALA A 167 23.70 -35.99 -3.05
C ALA A 167 24.66 -37.18 -2.90
N TYR A 168 25.40 -37.23 -1.80
CA TYR A 168 26.27 -38.36 -1.48
C TYR A 168 25.47 -39.65 -1.27
N LEU A 169 24.32 -39.57 -0.59
CA LEU A 169 23.47 -40.72 -0.36
C LEU A 169 22.96 -41.33 -1.69
N LYS A 170 22.46 -40.49 -2.61
CA LYS A 170 22.01 -40.94 -3.94
C LYS A 170 23.18 -41.47 -4.77
N LEU A 171 24.34 -40.82 -4.72
CA LEU A 171 25.57 -41.30 -5.37
C LEU A 171 25.94 -42.71 -4.85
N GLY A 172 25.93 -42.89 -3.53
CA GLY A 172 26.23 -44.16 -2.89
C GLY A 172 25.29 -45.28 -3.31
N PHE A 173 23.98 -45.00 -3.40
CA PHE A 173 23.00 -45.98 -3.88
C PHE A 173 23.21 -46.38 -5.35
N ILE A 174 23.54 -45.43 -6.23
CA ILE A 174 23.83 -45.73 -7.64
C ILE A 174 25.04 -46.67 -7.74
N TYR A 175 26.14 -46.37 -7.04
CA TYR A 175 27.33 -47.23 -7.06
C TYR A 175 27.06 -48.59 -6.38
N TYR A 176 26.28 -48.64 -5.30
CA TYR A 176 25.92 -49.90 -4.64
C TYR A 176 25.09 -50.81 -5.55
N ALA A 177 24.10 -50.24 -6.25
CA ALA A 177 23.26 -50.95 -7.22
C ALA A 177 24.05 -51.44 -8.45
N GLN A 178 25.20 -50.83 -8.74
CA GLN A 178 26.11 -51.26 -9.80
C GLN A 178 27.26 -52.15 -9.27
N GLU A 179 27.16 -52.70 -8.04
CA GLU A 179 28.19 -53.58 -7.44
C GLU A 179 29.60 -52.94 -7.47
N ARG A 180 29.65 -51.66 -7.07
CA ARG A 180 30.86 -50.85 -6.90
C ARG A 180 30.98 -50.40 -5.43
N PRO A 181 31.26 -51.34 -4.50
CA PRO A 181 31.12 -51.11 -3.07
C PRO A 181 32.11 -50.09 -2.50
N SER A 182 33.30 -49.89 -3.08
CA SER A 182 34.29 -48.92 -2.55
C SER A 182 33.78 -47.50 -2.68
N GLN A 183 33.34 -47.12 -3.89
CA GLN A 183 32.77 -45.79 -4.17
C GLN A 183 31.44 -45.59 -3.43
N ALA A 184 30.62 -46.65 -3.35
CA ALA A 184 29.39 -46.62 -2.57
C ALA A 184 29.67 -46.31 -1.09
N LEU A 185 30.63 -47.03 -0.48
CA LEU A 185 31.00 -46.85 0.93
C LEU A 185 31.58 -45.46 1.19
N LEU A 186 32.45 -44.96 0.29
CA LEU A 186 32.98 -43.59 0.38
C LEU A 186 31.87 -42.53 0.34
N ALA A 187 30.90 -42.66 -0.57
CA ALA A 187 29.78 -41.73 -0.65
C ALA A 187 28.88 -41.81 0.59
N PHE A 188 28.54 -43.02 1.05
CA PHE A 188 27.74 -43.20 2.26
C PHE A 188 28.41 -42.64 3.51
N ASN A 189 29.73 -42.81 3.63
CA ASN A 189 30.52 -42.20 4.70
C ASN A 189 30.45 -40.67 4.68
N MET A 190 30.53 -40.05 3.50
CA MET A 190 30.35 -38.60 3.37
C MET A 190 28.92 -38.20 3.78
N ALA A 191 27.90 -38.93 3.34
CA ALA A 191 26.50 -38.66 3.73
C ALA A 191 26.26 -38.74 5.25
N LEU A 192 26.88 -39.71 5.94
CA LEU A 192 26.80 -39.83 7.40
C LEU A 192 27.60 -38.74 8.11
N MET A 193 28.72 -38.30 7.54
CA MET A 193 29.54 -37.22 8.10
C MET A 193 28.89 -35.84 7.97
N MET A 194 28.19 -35.57 6.86
CA MET A 194 27.53 -34.27 6.64
C MET A 194 26.27 -34.08 7.48
N GLU A 195 25.53 -35.16 7.77
CA GLU A 195 24.34 -35.15 8.63
C GLU A 195 24.43 -36.25 9.70
N PRO A 196 25.32 -36.10 10.69
CA PRO A 196 25.54 -37.12 11.71
C PRO A 196 24.38 -37.23 12.72
N ASP A 197 23.60 -36.15 12.89
CA ASP A 197 22.55 -36.00 13.89
C ASP A 197 21.27 -35.36 13.31
N SER A 198 20.51 -36.14 12.55
CA SER A 198 19.18 -35.78 12.05
C SER A 198 18.15 -36.83 12.47
N GLU A 199 16.86 -36.52 12.35
CA GLU A 199 15.76 -37.46 12.62
C GLU A 199 15.90 -38.80 11.86
N THR A 200 16.61 -38.80 10.72
CA THR A 200 16.81 -39.99 9.88
C THR A 200 18.22 -40.60 9.96
N SER A 201 19.13 -40.01 10.75
CA SER A 201 20.55 -40.40 10.73
C SER A 201 20.79 -41.82 11.24
N PHE A 202 20.09 -42.27 12.29
CA PHE A 202 20.25 -43.64 12.79
C PHE A 202 19.77 -44.67 11.77
N GLU A 203 18.62 -44.43 11.15
CA GLU A 203 18.07 -45.31 10.12
C GLU A 203 19.00 -45.40 8.90
N ARG A 204 19.60 -44.26 8.51
CA ARG A 204 20.63 -44.20 7.47
C ARG A 204 21.86 -45.03 7.86
N LEU A 205 22.39 -44.85 9.06
CA LEU A 205 23.54 -45.61 9.60
C LEU A 205 23.24 -47.11 9.64
N ARG A 206 22.06 -47.50 10.13
CA ARG A 206 21.64 -48.91 10.23
C ARG A 206 21.54 -49.55 8.85
N ALA A 207 20.93 -48.87 7.88
CA ALA A 207 20.81 -49.35 6.51
C ALA A 207 22.18 -49.55 5.85
N ILE A 208 23.06 -48.55 5.94
CA ILE A 208 24.42 -48.63 5.40
C ILE A 208 25.21 -49.75 6.08
N ASN A 209 25.19 -49.84 7.41
CA ASN A 209 25.87 -50.93 8.12
C ASN A 209 25.36 -52.31 7.68
N THR A 210 24.05 -52.46 7.48
CA THR A 210 23.45 -53.69 6.99
C THR A 210 23.98 -54.05 5.59
N MET A 211 23.96 -53.09 4.66
CA MET A 211 24.46 -53.25 3.28
C MET A 211 25.91 -53.76 3.21
N PHE A 212 26.78 -53.31 4.13
CA PHE A 212 28.19 -53.72 4.16
C PHE A 212 28.49 -54.86 5.15
N SER A 213 27.45 -55.42 5.79
CA SER A 213 27.52 -56.62 6.63
C SER A 213 27.03 -57.88 5.92
N THR A 214 26.28 -57.73 4.82
CA THR A 214 25.74 -58.82 4.00
C THR A 214 26.31 -58.82 2.59
N ALA A 215 26.20 -59.95 1.86
CA ALA A 215 26.62 -60.00 0.46
C ALA A 215 25.72 -59.08 -0.39
N ASN A 216 26.33 -58.30 -1.28
CA ASN A 216 25.60 -57.46 -2.23
C ASN A 216 25.08 -58.34 -3.38
N GLU A 217 23.77 -58.41 -3.56
CA GLU A 217 23.14 -59.24 -4.61
C GLU A 217 23.07 -58.55 -5.98
N ASN A 218 23.40 -57.26 -6.04
CA ASN A 218 23.42 -56.50 -7.29
C ASN A 218 24.55 -56.95 -8.22
N LYS A 219 24.47 -56.58 -9.50
CA LYS A 219 25.50 -56.87 -10.51
C LYS A 219 25.82 -55.64 -11.34
N ARG A 220 27.09 -55.49 -11.72
CA ARG A 220 27.54 -54.47 -12.68
C ARG A 220 26.77 -54.60 -14.01
N THR A 221 26.20 -53.49 -14.49
CA THR A 221 25.64 -53.43 -15.85
C THR A 221 26.77 -53.48 -16.88
N PRO A 222 26.77 -54.45 -17.83
CA PRO A 222 27.84 -54.56 -18.82
C PRO A 222 28.03 -53.29 -19.65
N GLY A 223 29.27 -52.79 -19.71
CA GLY A 223 29.64 -51.61 -20.52
C GLY A 223 29.29 -50.26 -19.89
N LEU A 224 28.59 -50.22 -18.74
CA LEU A 224 28.30 -48.98 -18.03
C LEU A 224 29.55 -48.46 -17.31
N ILE A 225 30.00 -47.27 -17.72
CA ILE A 225 31.09 -46.53 -17.08
C ILE A 225 30.46 -45.33 -16.39
N LEU A 226 30.49 -45.32 -15.06
CA LEU A 226 29.99 -44.20 -14.25
C LEU A 226 31.08 -43.16 -14.03
N SER A 227 32.33 -43.60 -13.84
CA SER A 227 33.50 -42.76 -13.67
C SER A 227 34.69 -43.33 -14.43
N GLU A 228 35.63 -42.48 -14.84
CA GLU A 228 36.88 -42.94 -15.43
C GLU A 228 37.77 -43.69 -14.42
N ASP A 229 37.56 -43.45 -13.13
CA ASP A 229 38.24 -44.09 -12.00
C ASP A 229 37.68 -45.48 -11.66
N ASP A 230 36.58 -45.90 -12.28
CA ASP A 230 35.86 -47.14 -11.97
C ASP A 230 36.75 -48.39 -11.89
N LYS A 231 37.71 -48.54 -12.81
CA LYS A 231 38.63 -49.70 -12.81
C LYS A 231 39.69 -49.62 -11.73
N ALA A 232 40.05 -48.43 -11.25
CA ALA A 232 41.06 -48.25 -10.22
C ALA A 232 40.57 -48.77 -8.85
N PHE A 233 39.26 -48.92 -8.67
CA PHE A 233 38.66 -49.46 -7.45
C PHE A 233 38.51 -50.99 -7.45
N ASP A 234 38.72 -51.70 -8.56
CA ASP A 234 38.38 -53.13 -8.69
C ASP A 234 39.05 -54.02 -7.62
N GLU A 235 40.31 -53.75 -7.26
CA GLU A 235 41.01 -54.49 -6.19
C GLU A 235 40.42 -54.24 -4.80
N ILE A 236 40.03 -52.99 -4.53
CA ILE A 236 39.42 -52.60 -3.26
C ILE A 236 37.99 -53.16 -3.19
N ASP A 237 37.25 -53.10 -4.30
CA ASP A 237 35.91 -53.67 -4.42
C ASP A 237 35.92 -55.17 -4.10
N LEU A 238 36.92 -55.92 -4.60
CA LEU A 238 37.07 -57.33 -4.28
C LEU A 238 37.28 -57.58 -2.77
N ILE A 239 38.01 -56.70 -2.08
CA ILE A 239 38.25 -56.81 -0.63
C ILE A 239 36.96 -56.55 0.15
N ILE A 240 36.23 -55.49 -0.20
CA ILE A 240 35.00 -55.08 0.48
C ILE A 240 33.88 -56.09 0.22
N SER A 241 33.69 -56.53 -1.04
CA SER A 241 32.70 -57.54 -1.43
C SER A 241 32.93 -58.90 -0.77
N ASN A 242 34.19 -59.32 -0.62
CA ASN A 242 34.52 -60.57 0.07
C ASN A 242 34.46 -60.45 1.61
N GLN A 243 34.14 -59.27 2.14
CA GLN A 243 33.96 -59.02 3.56
C GLN A 243 35.16 -59.47 4.41
N ILE A 244 36.38 -59.32 3.87
CA ILE A 244 37.61 -59.78 4.52
C ILE A 244 37.75 -59.18 5.93
N ALA A 245 37.31 -57.93 6.08
CA ALA A 245 37.32 -57.20 7.34
C ALA A 245 36.34 -57.75 8.41
N LEU A 246 35.33 -58.54 8.02
CA LEU A 246 34.36 -59.13 8.95
C LEU A 246 34.82 -60.47 9.52
N ASN A 247 35.98 -60.99 9.07
CA ASN A 247 36.58 -62.17 9.66
C ASN A 247 36.89 -61.93 11.16
N LYS A 248 36.58 -62.89 12.02
CA LYS A 248 36.85 -62.84 13.47
C LYS A 248 38.32 -62.52 13.83
N ASN A 249 39.26 -62.82 12.94
CA ASN A 249 40.70 -62.57 13.10
C ASN A 249 41.13 -61.17 12.66
N TYR A 250 40.27 -60.43 11.95
CA TYR A 250 40.53 -59.04 11.58
C TYR A 250 40.34 -58.16 12.83
N LYS A 251 41.41 -57.50 13.26
CA LYS A 251 41.43 -56.61 14.42
C LYS A 251 41.66 -55.19 13.96
N ILE A 252 40.90 -54.28 14.54
CA ILE A 252 41.06 -52.84 14.36
C ILE A 252 41.37 -52.24 15.72
N ASP A 253 42.20 -51.21 15.74
CA ASP A 253 42.50 -50.41 16.92
C ASP A 253 41.49 -49.27 16.99
N ASN A 254 40.23 -49.59 17.29
CA ASN A 254 39.11 -48.65 17.41
C ASN A 254 38.04 -49.22 18.35
N ASP A 255 37.51 -48.38 19.24
CA ASP A 255 36.54 -48.80 20.25
C ASP A 255 35.16 -49.22 19.64
N LEU A 256 34.82 -48.73 18.45
CA LEU A 256 33.60 -49.08 17.71
C LEU A 256 33.81 -50.33 16.82
N ASP A 257 33.90 -51.51 17.44
CA ASP A 257 34.13 -52.78 16.73
C ASP A 257 32.87 -53.38 16.09
N PHE A 258 32.30 -52.74 15.06
CA PHE A 258 31.17 -53.27 14.27
C PHE A 258 31.42 -53.23 12.75
N SER A 259 30.53 -53.85 11.96
CA SER A 259 30.79 -54.17 10.54
C SER A 259 31.21 -52.96 9.70
N LEU A 260 30.49 -51.83 9.82
CA LEU A 260 30.81 -50.62 9.06
C LEU A 260 32.20 -50.07 9.40
N THR A 261 32.59 -50.00 10.67
CA THR A 261 33.93 -49.53 11.09
C THR A 261 35.02 -50.43 10.54
N LYS A 262 34.84 -51.76 10.56
CA LYS A 262 35.81 -52.72 10.01
C LYS A 262 36.00 -52.56 8.51
N GLN A 263 34.90 -52.42 7.78
CA GLN A 263 34.92 -52.21 6.33
C GLN A 263 35.60 -50.87 5.98
N ASN A 264 35.31 -49.82 6.74
CA ASN A 264 35.97 -48.52 6.59
C ASN A 264 37.48 -48.60 6.89
N HIS A 265 37.90 -49.33 7.92
CA HIS A 265 39.32 -49.55 8.18
C HIS A 265 40.01 -50.24 7.00
N ALA A 266 39.43 -51.32 6.46
CA ALA A 266 39.98 -52.02 5.30
C ALA A 266 40.04 -51.13 4.04
N LEU A 267 39.00 -50.33 3.81
CA LEU A 267 38.93 -49.36 2.72
C LEU A 267 40.04 -48.30 2.85
N LEU A 268 40.12 -47.60 3.99
CA LEU A 268 41.07 -46.48 4.18
C LEU A 268 42.52 -46.93 4.11
N VAL A 269 42.85 -48.12 4.64
CA VAL A 269 44.19 -48.72 4.48
C VAL A 269 44.55 -48.90 3.01
N LYS A 270 43.62 -49.38 2.19
CA LYS A 270 43.86 -49.61 0.75
C LYS A 270 43.87 -48.33 -0.07
N LEU A 271 43.15 -47.30 0.35
CA LEU A 271 43.15 -46.00 -0.33
C LEU A 271 44.49 -45.28 -0.26
N MET A 272 45.37 -45.61 0.68
CA MET A 272 46.72 -45.01 0.77
C MET A 272 47.58 -45.27 -0.46
N ASP A 273 47.38 -46.41 -1.13
CA ASP A 273 48.12 -46.81 -2.34
C ASP A 273 47.33 -46.52 -3.64
N PHE A 274 46.14 -45.93 -3.53
CA PHE A 274 45.22 -45.73 -4.66
C PHE A 274 45.77 -44.71 -5.69
N LYS A 275 45.68 -45.08 -6.97
CA LYS A 275 46.04 -44.23 -8.11
C LYS A 275 44.93 -44.26 -9.17
N GLY A 276 44.16 -43.17 -9.26
CA GLY A 276 43.12 -43.01 -10.28
C GLY A 276 43.63 -42.33 -11.56
N LYS A 277 42.69 -41.94 -12.42
CA LYS A 277 42.88 -41.29 -13.72
C LYS A 277 42.63 -39.77 -13.71
N GLY A 278 42.41 -39.18 -12.55
CA GLY A 278 42.17 -37.74 -12.42
C GLY A 278 40.71 -37.34 -12.66
N ASP A 279 39.77 -38.23 -12.36
CA ASP A 279 38.34 -37.94 -12.33
C ASP A 279 37.90 -37.45 -10.92
N PHE A 280 36.60 -37.21 -10.70
CA PHE A 280 36.06 -36.68 -9.45
C PHE A 280 36.54 -37.43 -8.19
N TRP A 281 36.57 -38.76 -8.21
CA TRP A 281 37.00 -39.58 -7.07
C TRP A 281 38.47 -39.36 -6.71
N SER A 282 39.37 -39.51 -7.69
CA SER A 282 40.82 -39.37 -7.48
C SER A 282 41.27 -37.92 -7.25
N LYS A 283 40.51 -36.94 -7.73
CA LYS A 283 40.78 -35.51 -7.48
C LYS A 283 40.22 -35.00 -6.15
N ARG A 284 39.10 -35.55 -5.68
CA ARG A 284 38.33 -34.98 -4.56
C ARG A 284 38.15 -35.94 -3.41
N ILE A 285 37.35 -36.99 -3.59
CA ILE A 285 36.90 -37.85 -2.48
C ILE A 285 38.06 -38.65 -1.89
N VAL A 286 38.85 -39.34 -2.71
CA VAL A 286 39.95 -40.19 -2.21
C VAL A 286 41.01 -39.37 -1.45
N PRO A 287 41.48 -38.21 -1.95
CA PRO A 287 42.38 -37.34 -1.19
C PRO A 287 41.86 -36.95 0.19
N PHE A 288 40.55 -36.72 0.33
CA PHE A 288 39.94 -36.41 1.63
C PHE A 288 40.07 -37.58 2.62
N PHE A 289 39.74 -38.80 2.19
CA PHE A 289 39.88 -39.99 3.05
C PHE A 289 41.36 -40.37 3.31
N GLN A 290 42.26 -40.13 2.37
CA GLN A 290 43.70 -40.25 2.60
C GLN A 290 44.18 -39.24 3.65
N TRP A 291 43.63 -38.03 3.68
CA TRP A 291 43.95 -37.04 4.71
C TRP A 291 43.44 -37.48 6.09
N ILE A 292 42.23 -38.04 6.18
CA ILE A 292 41.72 -38.63 7.44
C ILE A 292 42.70 -39.66 7.98
N GLN A 293 43.16 -40.58 7.12
CA GLN A 293 44.10 -41.63 7.52
C GLN A 293 45.48 -41.08 7.90
N LYS A 294 46.04 -40.15 7.12
CA LYS A 294 47.37 -39.54 7.36
C LYS A 294 47.41 -38.67 8.61
N SER A 295 46.26 -38.10 8.99
CA SER A 295 46.13 -37.21 10.14
C SER A 295 45.65 -37.95 11.40
N GLU A 296 45.64 -39.29 11.38
CA GLU A 296 45.23 -40.15 12.49
C GLU A 296 43.79 -39.87 12.99
N TYR A 297 42.91 -39.38 12.10
CA TYR A 297 41.51 -39.07 12.43
C TYR A 297 40.55 -40.26 12.29
N PHE A 298 41.05 -41.49 12.11
CA PHE A 298 40.20 -42.65 11.87
C PHE A 298 39.16 -42.88 12.98
N ASP A 299 39.55 -42.69 14.24
CA ASP A 299 38.67 -42.88 15.39
C ASP A 299 37.59 -41.80 15.46
N ALA A 300 38.00 -40.53 15.39
CA ALA A 300 37.08 -39.40 15.39
C ALA A 300 36.11 -39.45 14.20
N PHE A 301 36.59 -39.85 13.01
CA PHE A 301 35.75 -40.10 11.84
C PHE A 301 34.73 -41.22 12.09
N SER A 302 35.16 -42.34 12.68
CA SER A 302 34.30 -43.48 13.00
C SER A 302 33.22 -43.11 14.03
N TYR A 303 33.57 -42.34 15.06
CA TYR A 303 32.60 -41.79 16.02
C TYR A 303 31.61 -40.83 15.35
N THR A 304 32.08 -40.01 14.39
CA THR A 304 31.23 -39.04 13.67
C THR A 304 30.18 -39.73 12.81
N ILE A 305 30.57 -40.69 11.97
CA ILE A 305 29.60 -41.39 11.10
C ILE A 305 28.65 -42.31 11.91
N ALA A 306 29.04 -42.69 13.12
CA ALA A 306 28.25 -43.47 14.06
C ALA A 306 27.52 -42.61 15.10
N TYR A 307 27.48 -41.29 14.96
CA TYR A 307 26.98 -40.37 16.00
C TYR A 307 25.57 -40.72 16.48
N SER A 308 24.69 -41.09 15.55
CA SER A 308 23.30 -41.45 15.79
C SER A 308 23.07 -42.90 16.26
N ILE A 309 24.11 -43.65 16.63
CA ILE A 309 23.99 -45.06 17.00
C ILE A 309 23.11 -45.29 18.25
N GLU A 310 22.16 -46.21 18.18
CA GLU A 310 21.25 -46.51 19.31
C GLU A 310 21.67 -47.72 20.16
N ASN A 311 22.67 -48.50 19.74
CA ASN A 311 23.16 -49.61 20.56
C ASN A 311 23.77 -49.06 21.87
N GLU A 312 23.22 -49.42 23.03
CA GLU A 312 23.60 -48.82 24.32
C GLU A 312 25.11 -48.85 24.63
N LYS A 313 25.81 -49.94 24.26
CA LYS A 313 27.25 -50.08 24.52
C LYS A 313 28.05 -49.13 23.61
N LEU A 314 27.71 -49.10 22.32
CA LEU A 314 28.40 -48.28 21.32
C LEU A 314 28.06 -46.79 21.47
N LYS A 315 26.81 -46.48 21.83
CA LYS A 315 26.33 -45.13 22.12
C LYS A 315 27.14 -44.48 23.25
N LYS A 316 27.40 -45.21 24.35
CA LYS A 316 28.26 -44.72 25.44
C LYS A 316 29.68 -44.38 25.00
N ILE A 317 30.21 -45.10 24.01
CA ILE A 317 31.54 -44.81 23.43
C ILE A 317 31.48 -43.50 22.65
N VAL A 318 30.49 -43.33 21.76
CA VAL A 318 30.28 -42.10 20.99
C VAL A 318 30.05 -40.89 21.90
N GLU A 319 29.18 -41.01 22.92
CA GLU A 319 28.87 -39.93 23.87
C GLU A 319 30.12 -39.46 24.64
N LYS A 320 31.01 -40.39 24.99
CA LYS A 320 32.28 -40.09 25.68
C LYS A 320 33.26 -39.30 24.80
N ASN A 321 33.17 -39.47 23.48
CA ASN A 321 34.11 -38.89 22.50
C ASN A 321 33.51 -37.73 21.70
N THR A 322 32.43 -37.10 22.18
CA THR A 322 31.79 -35.93 21.55
C THR A 322 32.74 -34.76 21.28
N LYS A 323 33.74 -34.57 22.14
CA LYS A 323 34.79 -33.54 21.93
C LYS A 323 35.63 -33.84 20.69
N GLU A 324 36.07 -35.08 20.50
CA GLU A 324 36.86 -35.51 19.33
C GLU A 324 36.04 -35.39 18.05
N ILE A 325 34.74 -35.71 18.11
CA ILE A 325 33.80 -35.52 16.99
C ILE A 325 33.74 -34.05 16.59
N SER A 326 33.57 -33.14 17.56
CA SER A 326 33.51 -31.71 17.29
C SER A 326 34.83 -31.16 16.72
N GLU A 327 35.97 -31.59 17.26
CA GLU A 327 37.30 -31.24 16.75
C GLU A 327 37.52 -31.75 15.32
N PHE A 328 37.11 -33.00 15.05
CA PHE A 328 37.19 -33.58 13.71
C PHE A 328 36.31 -32.83 12.71
N ILE A 329 35.04 -32.57 13.01
CA ILE A 329 34.15 -31.81 12.11
C ILE A 329 34.74 -30.42 11.84
N GLY A 330 35.30 -29.77 12.85
CA GLY A 330 35.96 -28.48 12.74
C GLY A 330 37.18 -28.48 11.81
N ALA A 331 37.90 -29.60 11.69
CA ALA A 331 39.02 -29.75 10.75
C ALA A 331 38.59 -30.29 9.37
N ALA A 332 37.63 -31.22 9.36
CA ALA A 332 37.19 -31.96 8.19
C ALA A 332 36.42 -31.08 7.20
N LEU A 333 35.47 -30.26 7.67
CA LEU A 333 34.67 -29.42 6.77
C LEU A 333 35.53 -28.37 6.02
N PRO A 334 36.44 -27.61 6.69
CA PRO A 334 37.33 -26.71 5.97
C PRO A 334 38.29 -27.43 5.03
N HIS A 335 38.80 -28.61 5.42
CA HIS A 335 39.68 -29.40 4.55
C HIS A 335 38.94 -29.89 3.30
N TRP A 336 37.72 -30.38 3.48
CA TRP A 336 36.85 -30.81 2.38
C TRP A 336 36.51 -29.66 1.44
N ALA A 337 36.11 -28.49 1.98
CA ALA A 337 35.86 -27.30 1.19
C ALA A 337 37.09 -26.88 0.37
N LYS A 338 38.30 -26.95 0.95
CA LYS A 338 39.57 -26.63 0.26
C LYS A 338 39.88 -27.58 -0.90
N ILE A 339 39.50 -28.85 -0.80
CA ILE A 339 39.65 -29.83 -1.89
C ILE A 339 38.67 -29.52 -3.02
N ILE A 340 37.41 -29.24 -2.66
CA ILE A 340 36.31 -29.06 -3.60
C ILE A 340 36.33 -27.70 -4.31
N GLN A 341 36.89 -26.65 -3.71
CA GLN A 341 36.88 -25.30 -4.29
C GLN A 341 37.70 -25.15 -5.59
N LYS A 342 38.67 -26.03 -5.88
CA LYS A 342 39.63 -25.85 -7.00
C LYS A 342 39.21 -26.61 -8.26
N ASP A 343 39.72 -26.20 -9.41
CA ASP A 343 39.57 -26.85 -10.73
C ASP A 343 38.12 -27.22 -11.11
N ASN A 344 37.15 -26.35 -10.84
CA ASN A 344 35.76 -26.56 -11.20
C ASN A 344 35.47 -25.98 -12.59
N LYS A 345 34.60 -26.63 -13.37
CA LYS A 345 34.07 -26.03 -14.60
C LYS A 345 33.08 -24.93 -14.23
N SER A 346 33.19 -23.76 -14.86
CA SER A 346 32.23 -22.67 -14.69
C SER A 346 30.80 -23.11 -14.98
N LEU A 347 29.83 -22.60 -14.20
CA LEU A 347 28.40 -22.86 -14.44
C LEU A 347 27.88 -22.13 -15.69
N LEU A 348 28.64 -21.17 -16.24
CA LEU A 348 28.20 -20.25 -17.29
C LEU A 348 29.11 -20.26 -18.53
N SER A 349 30.24 -20.95 -18.49
CA SER A 349 31.21 -21.03 -19.59
C SER A 349 32.03 -22.33 -19.51
N ASP A 350 32.93 -22.53 -20.47
CA ASP A 350 33.86 -23.66 -20.47
C ASP A 350 35.16 -23.40 -19.67
N GLU A 351 35.26 -22.27 -18.98
CA GLU A 351 36.44 -21.91 -18.19
C GLU A 351 36.55 -22.72 -16.89
N ILE A 352 37.79 -22.96 -16.45
CA ILE A 352 38.08 -23.53 -15.15
C ILE A 352 38.18 -22.41 -14.12
N VAL A 353 37.35 -22.52 -13.08
CA VAL A 353 37.21 -21.52 -12.01
C VAL A 353 37.38 -22.16 -10.65
N GLN A 354 37.64 -21.31 -9.66
CA GLN A 354 37.53 -21.68 -8.25
C GLN A 354 36.15 -21.27 -7.73
N TYR A 355 35.61 -22.09 -6.84
CA TYR A 355 34.35 -21.85 -6.15
C TYR A 355 34.61 -21.28 -4.76
N VAL A 356 33.74 -20.39 -4.31
CA VAL A 356 33.78 -19.80 -2.97
C VAL A 356 32.47 -20.13 -2.29
N TYR A 357 32.56 -20.71 -1.09
CA TYR A 357 31.40 -21.09 -0.29
C TYR A 357 31.23 -20.14 0.89
N SER A 358 29.98 -19.82 1.23
CA SER A 358 29.65 -19.05 2.42
C SER A 358 28.28 -19.46 2.99
N GLY A 359 27.93 -18.91 4.15
CA GLY A 359 26.66 -19.17 4.84
C GLY A 359 26.64 -20.42 5.72
N ASN A 360 25.53 -20.60 6.44
CA ASN A 360 25.22 -21.77 7.25
C ASN A 360 23.77 -22.23 6.99
N PRO A 361 23.53 -23.34 6.27
CA PRO A 361 24.55 -24.25 5.70
C PRO A 361 25.34 -23.62 4.54
N LEU A 362 26.53 -24.18 4.26
CA LEU A 362 27.41 -23.74 3.18
C LEU A 362 26.73 -23.87 1.81
N HIS A 363 26.83 -22.83 0.98
CA HIS A 363 26.42 -22.84 -0.41
C HIS A 363 27.43 -22.09 -1.28
N LEU A 364 27.44 -22.34 -2.59
CA LEU A 364 28.25 -21.60 -3.56
C LEU A 364 27.79 -20.14 -3.60
N SER A 365 28.65 -19.23 -3.15
CA SER A 365 28.36 -17.79 -3.16
C SER A 365 29.11 -17.04 -4.26
N ALA A 366 30.23 -17.57 -4.77
CA ALA A 366 30.92 -16.98 -5.90
C ALA A 366 31.76 -18.00 -6.69
N MET A 367 32.07 -17.65 -7.93
CA MET A 367 33.06 -18.35 -8.75
C MET A 367 33.90 -17.37 -9.57
N GLY A 368 35.17 -17.70 -9.79
CA GLY A 368 36.07 -16.93 -10.63
C GLY A 368 37.51 -17.45 -10.59
N THR A 369 38.44 -16.69 -11.16
CA THR A 369 39.85 -17.10 -11.25
C THR A 369 40.75 -16.32 -10.29
N TYR A 370 41.84 -16.95 -9.87
CA TYR A 370 42.92 -16.32 -9.11
C TYR A 370 44.19 -16.29 -9.96
N ASN A 371 44.99 -15.23 -9.83
CA ASN A 371 46.32 -15.13 -10.44
C ASN A 371 47.36 -15.96 -9.64
N GLY A 372 48.62 -15.93 -10.10
CA GLY A 372 49.72 -16.69 -9.48
C GLY A 372 50.03 -16.34 -8.02
N ASP A 373 49.59 -15.16 -7.55
CA ASP A 373 49.76 -14.68 -6.18
C ASP A 373 48.53 -14.97 -5.29
N GLU A 374 47.64 -15.87 -5.73
CA GLU A 374 46.37 -16.17 -5.07
C GLU A 374 45.45 -14.94 -4.89
N LYS A 375 45.56 -13.94 -5.79
CA LYS A 375 44.65 -12.78 -5.83
C LYS A 375 43.59 -12.93 -6.91
N GLN A 376 42.39 -12.43 -6.66
CA GLN A 376 41.29 -12.50 -7.62
C GLN A 376 41.68 -11.79 -8.93
N SER A 377 41.34 -12.41 -10.06
CA SER A 377 41.64 -11.89 -11.39
C SER A 377 40.55 -12.29 -12.38
N GLY A 378 40.32 -11.46 -13.40
CA GLY A 378 39.37 -11.74 -14.48
C GLY A 378 37.92 -11.63 -14.05
N ALA A 379 37.04 -12.34 -14.75
CA ALA A 379 35.61 -12.33 -14.50
C ALA A 379 35.25 -13.17 -13.25
N TRP A 380 34.34 -12.64 -12.46
CA TRP A 380 33.80 -13.25 -11.26
C TRP A 380 32.27 -13.17 -11.28
N VAL A 381 31.62 -14.19 -10.78
CA VAL A 381 30.15 -14.26 -10.68
C VAL A 381 29.76 -14.63 -9.27
N TYR A 382 28.83 -13.87 -8.69
CA TYR A 382 28.31 -14.11 -7.35
C TYR A 382 26.86 -14.60 -7.43
N PHE A 383 26.49 -15.47 -6.50
CA PHE A 383 25.17 -16.08 -6.40
C PHE A 383 24.51 -15.79 -5.06
N ASN A 384 23.19 -15.71 -5.04
CA ASN A 384 22.41 -15.70 -3.80
C ASN A 384 22.24 -17.12 -3.24
N GLN A 385 21.56 -17.25 -2.09
CA GLN A 385 21.32 -18.54 -1.43
C GLN A 385 20.48 -19.51 -2.27
N GLN A 386 19.64 -18.99 -3.17
CA GLN A 386 18.79 -19.75 -4.08
C GLN A 386 19.54 -20.16 -5.36
N GLY A 387 20.81 -19.76 -5.51
CA GLY A 387 21.65 -20.08 -6.66
C GLY A 387 21.40 -19.21 -7.90
N ARG A 388 20.69 -18.10 -7.75
CA ARG A 388 20.49 -17.07 -8.78
C ARG A 388 21.75 -16.22 -8.92
N LYS A 389 22.09 -15.84 -10.15
CA LYS A 389 23.18 -14.88 -10.41
C LYS A 389 22.81 -13.50 -9.83
N ALA A 390 23.61 -13.02 -8.89
CA ALA A 390 23.40 -11.74 -8.20
C ALA A 390 24.37 -10.64 -8.68
N THR A 391 25.59 -11.00 -9.09
CA THR A 391 26.61 -10.03 -9.49
C THR A 391 27.54 -10.58 -10.57
N GLU A 392 27.85 -9.74 -11.56
CA GLU A 392 28.99 -9.89 -12.47
C GLU A 392 30.06 -8.89 -12.05
N ALA A 393 31.28 -9.38 -11.83
CA ALA A 393 32.39 -8.60 -11.32
C ALA A 393 33.64 -8.85 -12.15
N ILE A 394 34.53 -7.85 -12.18
CA ILE A 394 35.85 -7.98 -12.79
C ILE A 394 36.90 -7.55 -11.78
N TYR A 395 37.93 -8.37 -11.62
CA TYR A 395 39.07 -8.10 -10.74
C TYR A 395 40.37 -8.02 -11.53
N GLN A 396 41.28 -7.19 -11.05
CA GLN A 396 42.68 -7.15 -11.47
C GLN A 396 43.57 -7.09 -10.23
N ASP A 397 44.43 -8.09 -10.07
CA ASP A 397 45.38 -8.22 -8.95
C ASP A 397 44.74 -8.07 -7.55
N GLY A 398 43.54 -8.64 -7.39
CA GLY A 398 42.75 -8.61 -6.15
C GLY A 398 41.87 -7.37 -5.98
N GLU A 399 42.01 -6.36 -6.84
CA GLU A 399 41.25 -5.11 -6.78
C GLU A 399 40.09 -5.10 -7.77
N ARG A 400 38.99 -4.40 -7.42
CA ARG A 400 37.87 -4.21 -8.35
C ARG A 400 38.33 -3.40 -9.55
N ASN A 401 37.94 -3.84 -10.76
CA ASN A 401 38.34 -3.16 -11.99
C ASN A 401 37.27 -3.33 -13.07
N GLY A 402 37.11 -2.37 -13.97
CA GLY A 402 36.12 -2.42 -15.05
C GLY A 402 34.66 -2.40 -14.56
N PRO A 403 33.70 -2.77 -15.43
CA PRO A 403 32.28 -2.74 -15.10
C PRO A 403 31.88 -3.88 -14.15
N TRP A 404 31.18 -3.51 -13.09
CA TRP A 404 30.49 -4.40 -12.16
C TRP A 404 28.99 -4.24 -12.35
N LYS A 405 28.26 -5.34 -12.35
CA LYS A 405 26.80 -5.35 -12.53
C LYS A 405 26.13 -6.12 -11.42
N TRP A 406 25.08 -5.55 -10.85
CA TRP A 406 24.21 -6.20 -9.88
C TRP A 406 22.83 -6.43 -10.48
N PHE A 407 22.19 -7.53 -10.09
CA PHE A 407 20.87 -7.92 -10.59
C PHE A 407 19.84 -7.99 -9.46
N ASP A 408 18.60 -7.57 -9.74
CA ASP A 408 17.45 -7.71 -8.84
C ASP A 408 16.87 -9.13 -8.84
N GLU A 409 15.86 -9.41 -8.02
CA GLU A 409 15.22 -10.73 -7.88
C GLU A 409 14.57 -11.28 -9.16
N GLN A 410 14.32 -10.41 -10.14
CA GLN A 410 13.73 -10.72 -11.42
C GLN A 410 14.79 -10.86 -12.53
N LEU A 411 16.09 -10.77 -12.17
CA LEU A 411 17.26 -10.78 -13.06
C LEU A 411 17.40 -9.54 -13.94
N ASN A 412 16.71 -8.45 -13.61
CA ASN A 412 16.94 -7.17 -14.25
C ASN A 412 18.20 -6.51 -13.67
N LEU A 413 18.85 -5.65 -14.45
CA LEU A 413 19.96 -4.84 -13.94
C LEU A 413 19.45 -3.95 -12.81
N LYS A 414 20.14 -4.00 -11.66
CA LYS A 414 19.93 -3.14 -10.50
C LYS A 414 20.93 -1.99 -10.47
N GLU A 415 22.19 -2.28 -10.80
CA GLU A 415 23.26 -1.29 -10.80
C GLU A 415 24.36 -1.70 -11.78
N VAL A 416 24.99 -0.72 -12.42
CA VAL A 416 26.22 -0.85 -13.19
C VAL A 416 27.21 0.21 -12.71
N ALA A 417 28.36 -0.22 -12.21
CA ALA A 417 29.41 0.67 -11.70
C ALA A 417 30.75 0.36 -12.34
N VAL A 418 31.53 1.38 -12.68
CA VAL A 418 32.88 1.18 -13.23
C VAL A 418 33.92 1.43 -12.14
N TYR A 419 34.85 0.48 -11.98
CA TYR A 419 35.96 0.57 -11.05
C TYR A 419 37.31 0.68 -11.76
N LYS A 420 38.28 1.30 -11.10
CA LYS A 420 39.69 1.30 -11.48
C LYS A 420 40.53 1.22 -10.20
N ASN A 421 41.36 0.19 -10.10
CA ASN A 421 42.23 -0.05 -8.93
C ASN A 421 41.47 -0.02 -7.59
N GLY A 422 40.31 -0.67 -7.53
CA GLY A 422 39.51 -0.78 -6.30
C GLY A 422 38.53 0.38 -6.05
N GLU A 423 38.72 1.52 -6.73
CA GLU A 423 37.90 2.72 -6.54
C GLU A 423 36.89 2.92 -7.68
N LEU A 424 35.74 3.54 -7.38
CA LEU A 424 34.77 3.96 -8.40
C LEU A 424 35.40 5.01 -9.33
N HIS A 425 35.34 4.77 -10.63
CA HIS A 425 35.94 5.61 -11.65
C HIS A 425 35.18 5.50 -12.97
N GLY A 426 34.36 6.50 -13.29
CA GLY A 426 33.49 6.55 -14.44
C GLY A 426 32.00 6.63 -14.06
N GLU A 427 31.15 6.19 -14.97
CA GLU A 427 29.69 6.22 -14.80
C GLU A 427 29.22 5.13 -13.82
N ASN A 428 28.27 5.51 -12.97
CA ASN A 428 27.49 4.62 -12.11
C ASN A 428 26.01 4.84 -12.41
N ILE A 429 25.31 3.77 -12.80
CA ILE A 429 23.88 3.80 -13.10
C ILE A 429 23.17 2.82 -12.19
N VAL A 430 22.16 3.31 -11.47
CA VAL A 430 21.24 2.49 -10.66
C VAL A 430 19.89 2.45 -11.35
N TYR A 431 19.21 1.32 -11.29
CA TYR A 431 17.93 1.08 -11.95
C TYR A 431 16.85 0.66 -10.94
N TYR A 432 15.61 1.04 -11.21
CA TYR A 432 14.42 0.50 -10.57
C TYR A 432 14.10 -0.92 -11.08
N PRO A 433 13.31 -1.72 -10.35
CA PRO A 433 12.92 -3.07 -10.78
C PRO A 433 12.17 -3.12 -12.13
N ASN A 434 11.54 -2.01 -12.55
CA ASN A 434 10.91 -1.88 -13.86
C ASN A 434 11.90 -1.59 -15.01
N GLY A 435 13.20 -1.52 -14.72
CA GLY A 435 14.28 -1.28 -15.68
C GLY A 435 14.54 0.20 -15.99
N GLN A 436 13.79 1.13 -15.39
CA GLN A 436 14.06 2.55 -15.53
C GLN A 436 15.29 2.97 -14.71
N ILE A 437 16.00 4.01 -15.15
CA ILE A 437 17.13 4.57 -14.40
C ILE A 437 16.58 5.27 -13.17
N SER A 438 17.14 4.99 -12.00
CA SER A 438 16.91 5.72 -10.75
C SER A 438 17.99 6.76 -10.51
N ILE A 439 19.27 6.39 -10.67
CA ILE A 439 20.41 7.28 -10.46
C ILE A 439 21.36 7.17 -11.63
N LYS A 440 21.90 8.30 -12.07
CA LYS A 440 23.04 8.37 -12.97
C LYS A 440 24.05 9.35 -12.39
N ALA A 441 25.25 8.86 -12.06
CA ALA A 441 26.30 9.63 -11.44
C ALA A 441 27.67 9.36 -12.08
N PHE A 442 28.59 10.31 -11.97
CA PHE A 442 29.98 10.14 -12.40
C PHE A 442 30.93 10.19 -11.20
N PHE A 443 31.90 9.28 -11.19
CA PHE A 443 32.91 9.17 -10.15
C PHE A 443 34.32 9.33 -10.73
N LYS A 444 35.21 9.91 -9.94
CA LYS A 444 36.64 9.97 -10.19
C LYS A 444 37.37 9.72 -8.88
N ASP A 445 38.23 8.70 -8.87
CA ASP A 445 39.08 8.32 -7.73
C ASP A 445 38.24 8.16 -6.44
N GLY A 446 37.13 7.41 -6.57
CA GLY A 446 36.21 7.07 -5.49
C GLY A 446 35.24 8.19 -5.08
N LYS A 447 35.32 9.39 -5.66
CA LYS A 447 34.48 10.54 -5.30
C LYS A 447 33.57 10.96 -6.43
N LEU A 448 32.39 11.49 -6.10
CA LEU A 448 31.49 12.10 -7.10
C LEU A 448 32.20 13.28 -7.78
N ASP A 449 32.20 13.31 -9.10
CA ASP A 449 32.90 14.34 -9.89
C ASP A 449 32.15 14.55 -11.21
N GLY A 450 31.37 15.62 -11.31
CA GLY A 450 30.49 15.89 -12.45
C GLY A 450 29.02 15.81 -12.11
N GLU A 451 28.20 15.44 -13.10
CA GLU A 451 26.75 15.46 -13.00
C GLU A 451 26.20 14.26 -12.19
N TYR A 452 25.20 14.55 -11.36
CA TYR A 452 24.41 13.56 -10.64
C TYR A 452 22.94 13.81 -10.95
N LEU A 453 22.27 12.78 -11.47
CA LEU A 453 20.88 12.79 -11.87
C LEU A 453 20.13 11.74 -11.06
N TYR A 454 18.98 12.11 -10.52
CA TYR A 454 18.05 11.21 -9.87
C TYR A 454 16.67 11.32 -10.53
N TYR A 455 16.11 10.17 -10.88
CA TYR A 455 14.85 10.01 -11.56
C TYR A 455 13.88 9.20 -10.70
N ASN A 456 12.58 9.40 -10.88
CA ASN A 456 11.58 8.53 -10.25
C ASN A 456 11.27 7.27 -11.07
N GLU A 457 10.46 6.36 -10.51
CA GLU A 457 10.09 5.09 -11.15
C GLU A 457 9.33 5.24 -12.48
N LYS A 458 8.85 6.46 -12.78
CA LYS A 458 8.13 6.80 -14.02
C LYS A 458 9.03 7.42 -15.08
N GLY A 459 10.23 7.86 -14.68
CA GLY A 459 11.31 8.29 -15.56
C GLY A 459 11.51 9.79 -15.60
N ALA A 460 10.77 10.54 -14.78
CA ALA A 460 10.94 11.98 -14.63
C ALA A 460 12.24 12.26 -13.89
N LEU A 461 13.04 13.22 -14.38
CA LEU A 461 14.18 13.72 -13.62
C LEU A 461 13.66 14.55 -12.44
N GLU A 462 13.92 14.12 -11.21
CA GLU A 462 13.49 14.82 -10.00
C GLU A 462 14.62 15.62 -9.37
N GLN A 463 15.89 15.23 -9.57
CA GLN A 463 17.01 16.00 -9.04
C GLN A 463 18.20 16.04 -9.99
N LYS A 464 18.81 17.22 -10.08
CA LYS A 464 20.06 17.48 -10.81
C LYS A 464 21.06 18.19 -9.90
N LYS A 465 22.23 17.59 -9.71
CA LYS A 465 23.32 18.07 -8.85
C LYS A 465 24.64 18.03 -9.62
N TYR A 466 25.62 18.82 -9.16
CA TYR A 466 26.98 18.80 -9.69
C TYR A 466 28.01 18.69 -8.58
N PHE A 467 29.00 17.83 -8.76
CA PHE A 467 30.04 17.59 -7.79
C PHE A 467 31.42 17.90 -8.37
N ASN A 468 32.37 18.29 -7.52
CA ASN A 468 33.79 18.37 -7.83
C ASN A 468 34.56 17.74 -6.67
N ALA A 469 35.31 16.67 -6.94
CA ALA A 469 36.07 15.94 -5.93
C ALA A 469 35.26 15.57 -4.66
N GLY A 470 33.99 15.20 -4.85
CA GLY A 470 33.04 14.82 -3.80
C GLY A 470 32.23 15.95 -3.19
N GLN A 471 32.55 17.21 -3.51
CA GLN A 471 31.87 18.39 -2.95
C GLN A 471 30.81 18.92 -3.91
N LEU A 472 29.62 19.23 -3.38
CA LEU A 472 28.53 19.82 -4.13
C LEU A 472 28.88 21.26 -4.54
N THR A 473 28.69 21.56 -5.82
CA THR A 473 28.99 22.85 -6.44
C THR A 473 27.91 23.20 -7.46
N ASN A 474 27.91 24.44 -7.96
CA ASN A 474 26.95 24.94 -8.95
C ASN A 474 25.49 24.82 -8.46
N THR A 475 24.54 24.82 -9.39
CA THR A 475 23.11 24.80 -9.07
C THR A 475 22.61 23.39 -8.86
N TYR A 476 22.05 23.13 -7.67
CA TYR A 476 21.15 22.02 -7.43
C TYR A 476 19.73 22.43 -7.87
N THR A 477 19.12 21.61 -8.71
CA THR A 477 17.72 21.77 -9.11
C THR A 477 16.95 20.51 -8.74
N ALA A 478 15.81 20.69 -8.07
CA ALA A 478 14.79 19.65 -7.98
C ALA A 478 13.61 20.00 -8.87
N TYR A 479 12.91 19.01 -9.38
CA TYR A 479 11.80 19.18 -10.32
C TYR A 479 10.56 18.44 -9.83
N PHE A 480 9.39 18.95 -10.21
CA PHE A 480 8.14 18.24 -10.01
C PHE A 480 8.10 16.93 -10.82
N SER A 481 7.16 16.04 -10.48
CA SER A 481 7.04 14.68 -11.03
C SER A 481 6.83 14.59 -12.55
N VAL A 482 6.57 15.70 -13.25
CA VAL A 482 6.54 15.77 -14.71
C VAL A 482 7.93 15.90 -15.35
N GLY A 483 8.96 16.26 -14.58
CA GLY A 483 10.36 16.33 -15.01
C GLY A 483 10.88 17.76 -15.22
N GLU A 484 11.92 17.90 -16.06
CA GLU A 484 12.78 19.09 -16.15
C GLU A 484 12.08 20.41 -16.52
N GLU A 485 10.84 20.35 -17.00
CA GLU A 485 10.07 21.52 -17.42
C GLU A 485 9.64 22.41 -16.26
N ILE A 486 9.50 21.86 -15.05
CA ILE A 486 8.99 22.59 -13.88
C ILE A 486 9.94 22.40 -12.69
N PRO A 487 10.86 23.35 -12.44
CA PRO A 487 11.70 23.31 -11.25
C PRO A 487 10.84 23.57 -10.00
N GLU A 488 11.07 22.77 -8.97
CA GLU A 488 10.48 22.92 -7.64
C GLU A 488 11.46 23.64 -6.70
N TYR A 489 12.74 23.24 -6.73
CA TYR A 489 13.80 23.89 -5.94
C TYR A 489 14.95 24.31 -6.82
N VAL A 490 15.51 25.49 -6.54
CA VAL A 490 16.73 25.99 -7.18
C VAL A 490 17.66 26.56 -6.11
N ILE A 491 18.82 25.94 -5.95
CA ILE A 491 19.78 26.26 -4.87
C ILE A 491 21.19 26.33 -5.44
N GLU A 492 21.89 27.44 -5.24
CA GLU A 492 23.31 27.56 -5.59
C GLU A 492 24.20 27.00 -4.47
N TYR A 493 25.16 26.16 -4.84
CA TYR A 493 26.18 25.61 -3.94
C TYR A 493 27.58 26.04 -4.35
N LYS A 494 28.44 26.18 -3.34
CA LYS A 494 29.88 26.27 -3.47
C LYS A 494 30.53 25.52 -2.31
N ASP A 495 31.36 24.54 -2.61
CA ASP A 495 32.10 23.76 -1.62
C ASP A 495 31.19 23.21 -0.49
N ASP A 496 30.10 22.52 -0.88
CA ASP A 496 29.05 21.96 -0.01
C ASP A 496 28.17 22.97 0.74
N LYS A 497 28.40 24.27 0.55
CA LYS A 497 27.64 25.33 1.23
C LYS A 497 26.69 26.03 0.28
N ILE A 498 25.46 26.24 0.74
CA ILE A 498 24.48 27.07 0.02
C ILE A 498 25.01 28.51 -0.07
N LYS A 499 25.00 29.05 -1.29
CA LYS A 499 25.42 30.40 -1.62
C LYS A 499 24.19 31.30 -1.77
N GLY A 500 24.03 32.22 -0.84
CA GLY A 500 23.00 33.25 -0.91
C GLY A 500 21.63 32.76 -0.45
N LYS A 501 20.88 32.07 -1.31
CA LYS A 501 19.48 31.71 -1.03
C LYS A 501 19.12 30.34 -1.61
N ALA A 502 18.17 29.67 -0.97
CA ALA A 502 17.41 28.57 -1.56
C ALA A 502 16.03 29.09 -1.98
N LEU A 503 15.61 28.75 -3.21
CA LEU A 503 14.33 29.16 -3.79
C LEU A 503 13.45 27.93 -4.02
N GLU A 504 12.20 28.01 -3.60
CA GLU A 504 11.17 26.99 -3.82
C GLU A 504 10.02 27.58 -4.64
N TYR A 505 9.46 26.80 -5.57
CA TYR A 505 8.45 27.23 -6.53
C TYR A 505 7.23 26.32 -6.50
N TYR A 506 6.08 26.93 -6.76
CA TYR A 506 4.86 26.22 -7.14
C TYR A 506 4.97 25.62 -8.55
N ALA A 507 4.16 24.61 -8.86
CA ALA A 507 4.16 23.95 -10.17
C ALA A 507 3.83 24.88 -11.36
N ASN A 508 3.25 26.06 -11.10
CA ASN A 508 3.01 27.09 -12.11
C ASN A 508 4.17 28.10 -12.26
N GLY A 509 5.31 27.86 -11.60
CA GLY A 509 6.53 28.68 -11.66
C GLY A 509 6.53 29.89 -10.73
N LYS A 510 5.49 30.11 -9.93
CA LYS A 510 5.48 31.19 -8.92
C LYS A 510 6.34 30.83 -7.72
N LEU A 511 6.98 31.83 -7.11
CA LEU A 511 7.80 31.64 -5.92
C LEU A 511 6.93 31.25 -4.72
N TYR A 512 7.28 30.17 -4.04
CA TYR A 512 6.66 29.73 -2.80
C TYR A 512 7.49 30.13 -1.58
N SER A 513 8.81 29.95 -1.61
CA SER A 513 9.68 30.29 -0.47
C SER A 513 11.03 30.84 -0.91
N GLU A 514 11.54 31.79 -0.13
CA GLU A 514 12.90 32.32 -0.20
C GLU A 514 13.58 32.15 1.16
N ILE A 515 14.63 31.32 1.20
CA ILE A 515 15.36 30.99 2.43
C ILE A 515 16.78 31.56 2.35
N PRO A 516 17.17 32.53 3.19
CA PRO A 516 18.50 33.12 3.15
C PRO A 516 19.55 32.29 3.91
N PHE A 517 20.75 32.24 3.34
CA PHE A 517 21.91 31.53 3.88
C PHE A 517 23.16 32.40 3.89
N VAL A 518 23.96 32.25 4.94
CA VAL A 518 25.31 32.80 5.07
C VAL A 518 26.26 31.67 5.44
N ASP A 519 27.29 31.44 4.62
CA ASP A 519 28.25 30.34 4.75
C ASP A 519 27.61 28.95 4.96
N GLY A 520 26.51 28.68 4.25
CA GLY A 520 25.76 27.42 4.34
C GLY A 520 24.85 27.29 5.55
N THR A 521 24.78 28.30 6.43
CA THR A 521 23.90 28.32 7.60
C THR A 521 22.70 29.23 7.32
N ARG A 522 21.48 28.81 7.69
CA ARG A 522 20.29 29.67 7.58
C ARG A 522 20.45 30.87 8.50
N VAL A 523 20.44 32.07 7.92
CA VAL A 523 20.59 33.33 8.64
C VAL A 523 19.78 34.41 7.93
N GLY A 524 18.91 35.09 8.67
CA GLY A 524 18.05 36.14 8.16
C GLY A 524 16.57 35.77 8.22
N VAL A 525 15.75 36.47 7.44
CA VAL A 525 14.29 36.28 7.41
C VAL A 525 13.90 35.41 6.23
N GLU A 526 13.45 34.19 6.50
CA GLU A 526 12.76 33.35 5.53
C GLU A 526 11.38 33.95 5.21
N LYS A 527 11.02 33.96 3.92
CA LYS A 527 9.72 34.43 3.45
C LYS A 527 9.03 33.35 2.64
N THR A 528 7.79 33.03 3.01
CA THR A 528 6.92 32.18 2.19
C THR A 528 5.77 33.00 1.61
N TYR A 529 5.22 32.54 0.49
CA TYR A 529 4.19 33.23 -0.28
C TYR A 529 3.03 32.30 -0.57
N TYR A 530 1.84 32.87 -0.69
CA TYR A 530 0.69 32.21 -1.29
C TYR A 530 0.82 32.18 -2.81
N ILE A 531 0.05 31.32 -3.47
CA ILE A 531 0.02 31.19 -4.94
C ILE A 531 -0.46 32.46 -5.67
N ASN A 532 -1.09 33.41 -4.96
CA ASN A 532 -1.44 34.74 -5.46
C ASN A 532 -0.32 35.78 -5.25
N ASP A 533 0.89 35.36 -4.86
CA ASP A 533 2.08 36.17 -4.57
C ASP A 533 1.99 37.02 -3.28
N SER A 534 0.91 36.90 -2.49
CA SER A 534 0.83 37.54 -1.18
C SER A 534 1.74 36.86 -0.16
N LEU A 535 2.34 37.66 0.73
CA LEU A 535 3.22 37.16 1.78
C LEU A 535 2.43 36.28 2.76
N LYS A 536 2.95 35.09 3.05
CA LYS A 536 2.34 34.11 3.96
C LYS A 536 3.04 34.08 5.31
N ASN A 537 4.36 33.88 5.34
CA ASN A 537 5.13 33.86 6.58
C ASN A 537 6.41 34.70 6.48
N GLU A 538 6.83 35.25 7.62
CA GLU A 538 8.16 35.81 7.88
C GLU A 538 8.72 35.14 9.13
N ILE A 539 9.81 34.39 8.96
CA ILE A 539 10.40 33.56 10.02
C ILE A 539 11.88 33.93 10.16
N THR A 540 12.32 34.29 11.37
CA THR A 540 13.70 34.71 11.61
C THR A 540 14.58 33.54 12.03
N TYR A 541 15.74 33.41 11.37
CA TYR A 541 16.77 32.44 11.71
C TYR A 541 18.08 33.13 12.10
N GLU A 542 18.69 32.65 13.17
CA GLU A 542 20.05 32.98 13.57
C GLU A 542 20.85 31.69 13.80
N ALA A 543 22.01 31.58 13.16
CA ALA A 543 22.88 30.41 13.24
C ALA A 543 22.15 29.06 13.00
N GLY A 544 21.20 29.04 12.06
CA GLY A 544 20.46 27.84 11.67
C GLY A 544 19.24 27.51 12.52
N LYS A 545 19.01 28.24 13.62
CA LYS A 545 17.88 28.04 14.53
C LYS A 545 16.83 29.11 14.36
N LEU A 546 15.57 28.77 14.64
CA LEU A 546 14.51 29.77 14.79
C LEU A 546 14.84 30.63 16.00
N GLN A 547 15.08 31.91 15.75
CA GLN A 547 15.51 32.86 16.77
C GLN A 547 14.99 34.25 16.39
N GLY A 548 14.17 34.83 17.26
CA GLY A 548 13.56 36.14 17.04
C GLY A 548 12.13 36.08 16.51
N PRO A 549 11.64 37.16 15.87
CA PRO A 549 10.22 37.32 15.57
C PRO A 549 9.74 36.38 14.47
N TYR A 550 8.50 35.92 14.65
CA TYR A 550 7.72 35.15 13.69
C TYR A 550 6.40 35.88 13.40
N LYS A 551 6.03 35.98 12.12
CA LYS A 551 4.73 36.50 11.67
C LYS A 551 4.17 35.62 10.57
N SER A 552 2.88 35.35 10.66
CA SER A 552 2.09 34.72 9.61
C SER A 552 0.94 35.64 9.21
N TYR A 553 0.52 35.56 7.95
CA TYR A 553 -0.48 36.41 7.32
C TYR A 553 -1.51 35.56 6.58
N TYR A 554 -2.75 36.03 6.54
CA TYR A 554 -3.77 35.53 5.62
C TYR A 554 -3.47 35.97 4.18
N ALA A 555 -4.07 35.32 3.19
CA ALA A 555 -3.93 35.68 1.78
C ALA A 555 -4.39 37.12 1.45
N ASN A 556 -5.25 37.70 2.30
CA ASN A 556 -5.68 39.10 2.23
C ASN A 556 -4.65 40.10 2.82
N GLY A 557 -3.52 39.62 3.31
CA GLY A 557 -2.41 40.41 3.89
C GLY A 557 -2.56 40.79 5.37
N LYS A 558 -3.67 40.45 6.03
CA LYS A 558 -3.82 40.67 7.48
C LYS A 558 -3.04 39.65 8.29
N SER A 559 -2.54 40.03 9.46
CA SER A 559 -1.83 39.11 10.36
C SER A 559 -2.75 37.96 10.79
N PHE A 560 -2.23 36.73 10.74
CA PHE A 560 -2.86 35.53 11.28
C PHE A 560 -2.26 35.21 12.65
N GLU A 561 -0.93 35.20 12.76
CA GLU A 561 -0.22 34.83 13.99
C GLU A 561 1.02 35.69 14.16
N ILE A 562 1.38 35.99 15.41
CA ILE A 562 2.61 36.68 15.79
C ILE A 562 3.18 35.98 17.02
N GLY A 563 4.47 35.66 16.96
CA GLY A 563 5.19 35.04 18.06
C GLY A 563 6.68 35.35 18.02
N THR A 564 7.42 34.75 18.95
CA THR A 564 8.88 34.80 18.99
C THR A 564 9.40 33.39 19.24
N TYR A 565 10.48 33.04 18.55
CA TYR A 565 11.22 31.81 18.81
C TYR A 565 12.52 32.12 19.57
N GLU A 566 12.88 31.24 20.49
CA GLU A 566 14.20 31.20 21.13
C GLU A 566 14.68 29.75 21.13
N ASN A 567 15.82 29.48 20.48
CA ASN A 567 16.38 28.13 20.33
C ASN A 567 15.38 27.09 19.78
N ASP A 568 14.72 27.38 18.66
CA ASP A 568 13.74 26.50 17.98
C ASP A 568 12.41 26.30 18.73
N LEU A 569 12.24 26.92 19.89
CA LEU A 569 11.05 26.81 20.73
C LEU A 569 10.31 28.14 20.77
N LEU A 570 8.98 28.09 20.73
CA LEU A 570 8.17 29.28 20.98
C LEU A 570 8.48 29.81 22.38
N TYR A 571 8.69 31.12 22.48
CA TYR A 571 9.03 31.81 23.70
C TYR A 571 8.35 33.17 23.79
N GLY A 572 7.82 33.48 24.97
CA GLY A 572 7.15 34.74 25.24
C GLY A 572 5.74 34.81 24.66
N PRO A 573 5.23 36.03 24.41
CA PRO A 573 3.86 36.26 23.96
C PRO A 573 3.61 35.67 22.57
N PHE A 574 2.48 34.98 22.44
CA PHE A 574 1.95 34.47 21.18
C PHE A 574 0.52 34.97 20.98
N ILE A 575 0.23 35.53 19.81
CA ILE A 575 -1.04 36.17 19.49
C ILE A 575 -1.54 35.65 18.15
N ALA A 576 -2.80 35.24 18.08
CA ALA A 576 -3.48 34.91 16.83
C ALA A 576 -4.68 35.82 16.60
N TYR A 577 -5.00 36.05 15.33
CA TYR A 577 -6.10 36.89 14.87
C TYR A 577 -7.00 36.11 13.93
N TYR A 578 -8.27 36.50 13.85
CA TYR A 578 -9.20 36.09 12.82
C TYR A 578 -8.89 36.78 11.47
N PRO A 579 -9.42 36.28 10.33
CA PRO A 579 -9.18 36.87 9.01
C PRO A 579 -9.67 38.31 8.83
N ASP A 580 -10.56 38.77 9.70
CA ASP A 580 -11.03 40.16 9.77
C ASP A 580 -10.09 41.07 10.58
N GLY A 581 -9.13 40.51 11.32
CA GLY A 581 -8.17 41.21 12.18
C GLY A 581 -8.57 41.26 13.67
N ILE A 582 -9.69 40.63 14.06
CA ILE A 582 -10.10 40.54 15.46
C ILE A 582 -9.18 39.57 16.20
N LEU A 583 -8.81 39.91 17.45
CA LEU A 583 -7.99 39.04 18.30
C LEU A 583 -8.72 37.70 18.52
N GLN A 584 -8.06 36.59 18.18
CA GLN A 584 -8.61 35.24 18.34
C GLN A 584 -8.06 34.57 19.59
N SER A 585 -6.75 34.65 19.82
CA SER A 585 -6.15 34.10 21.03
C SER A 585 -4.89 34.84 21.41
N GLU A 586 -4.56 34.77 22.69
CA GLU A 586 -3.30 35.24 23.24
C GLU A 586 -2.83 34.29 24.34
N GLY A 587 -1.53 34.05 24.39
CA GLY A 587 -0.90 33.20 25.40
C GLY A 587 0.58 33.51 25.54
N ASN A 588 1.23 32.74 26.40
CA ASN A 588 2.67 32.84 26.61
C ASN A 588 3.27 31.43 26.56
N TYR A 589 4.43 31.32 25.93
CA TYR A 589 5.20 30.08 25.87
C TYR A 589 6.51 30.23 26.64
N GLU A 590 6.92 29.17 27.34
CA GLU A 590 8.26 29.00 27.91
C GLU A 590 8.78 27.62 27.50
N GLU A 591 9.97 27.56 26.89
CA GLU A 591 10.56 26.33 26.36
C GLU A 591 9.60 25.53 25.45
N GLY A 592 8.79 26.23 24.63
CA GLY A 592 7.84 25.62 23.71
C GLY A 592 6.56 25.09 24.35
N LEU A 593 6.42 25.20 25.67
CA LEU A 593 5.23 24.80 26.41
C LEU A 593 4.41 26.03 26.78
N LEU A 594 3.08 25.92 26.74
CA LEU A 594 2.20 26.96 27.26
C LEU A 594 2.48 27.16 28.76
N GLU A 595 2.67 28.42 29.15
CA GLU A 595 2.91 28.82 30.54
C GLU A 595 2.04 30.03 30.88
N GLY A 596 1.39 30.01 32.04
CA GLY A 596 0.52 31.10 32.47
C GLY A 596 -0.83 31.12 31.74
N SER A 597 -1.35 32.33 31.49
CA SER A 597 -2.72 32.50 30.99
C SER A 597 -2.78 32.38 29.46
N TYR A 598 -3.64 31.48 28.96
CA TYR A 598 -4.02 31.38 27.56
C TYR A 598 -5.49 31.75 27.42
N THR A 599 -5.80 32.81 26.67
CA THR A 599 -7.17 33.29 26.45
C THR A 599 -7.55 33.11 25.00
N TYR A 600 -8.74 32.59 24.77
CA TYR A 600 -9.36 32.52 23.45
C TYR A 600 -10.58 33.44 23.42
N TYR A 601 -10.75 34.15 22.32
CA TYR A 601 -11.77 35.15 22.07
C TYR A 601 -12.69 34.66 20.95
N ASP A 602 -13.94 35.11 20.98
CA ASP A 602 -14.94 34.85 19.94
C ASP A 602 -14.87 35.95 18.86
N HIS A 603 -15.61 35.80 17.75
CA HIS A 603 -15.61 36.76 16.64
C HIS A 603 -16.14 38.16 17.02
N ASP A 604 -16.81 38.30 18.16
CA ASP A 604 -17.24 39.59 18.72
C ASP A 604 -16.19 40.23 19.65
N GLY A 605 -15.00 39.62 19.76
CA GLY A 605 -13.90 40.07 20.61
C GLY A 605 -14.07 39.78 22.10
N LYS A 606 -15.14 39.07 22.52
CA LYS A 606 -15.32 38.68 23.92
C LYS A 606 -14.59 37.38 24.21
N LYS A 607 -14.18 37.19 25.47
CA LYS A 607 -13.55 35.95 25.92
C LYS A 607 -14.52 34.79 25.74
N TYR A 608 -14.04 33.69 25.17
CA TYR A 608 -14.74 32.41 25.06
C TYR A 608 -14.26 31.45 26.15
N TYR A 609 -12.96 31.21 26.22
CA TYR A 609 -12.37 30.44 27.33
C TYR A 609 -11.00 30.98 27.71
N ASN A 610 -10.60 30.66 28.94
CA ASN A 610 -9.28 30.97 29.47
C ASN A 610 -8.75 29.76 30.22
N TYR A 611 -7.56 29.32 29.86
CA TYR A 611 -6.82 28.28 30.57
C TYR A 611 -5.63 28.92 31.27
N THR A 612 -5.25 28.37 32.42
CA THR A 612 -3.94 28.63 33.02
C THR A 612 -3.12 27.36 32.92
N TYR A 613 -1.98 27.47 32.27
CA TYR A 613 -1.02 26.39 32.08
C TYR A 613 0.16 26.53 33.04
N ARG A 614 0.75 25.39 33.40
CA ARG A 614 2.06 25.31 34.04
C ARG A 614 2.82 24.15 33.41
N LYS A 615 3.92 24.43 32.71
CA LYS A 615 4.69 23.46 31.94
C LYS A 615 3.82 22.63 30.98
N GLY A 616 2.88 23.29 30.29
CA GLY A 616 1.94 22.63 29.38
C GLY A 616 0.72 21.96 30.04
N ASP A 617 0.69 21.79 31.37
CA ASP A 617 -0.45 21.21 32.07
C ASP A 617 -1.52 22.25 32.40
N VAL A 618 -2.79 21.95 32.11
CA VAL A 618 -3.93 22.76 32.55
C VAL A 618 -4.09 22.67 34.08
N ILE A 619 -3.87 23.78 34.78
CA ILE A 619 -4.07 23.87 36.24
C ILE A 619 -5.36 24.61 36.62
N ASN A 620 -5.89 25.42 35.71
CA ASN A 620 -7.14 26.16 35.87
C ASN A 620 -7.80 26.36 34.51
N TYR A 621 -9.12 26.37 34.47
CA TYR A 621 -9.88 26.69 33.27
C TYR A 621 -11.13 27.51 33.60
N ARG A 622 -11.54 28.35 32.66
CA ARG A 622 -12.73 29.19 32.71
C ARG A 622 -13.39 29.22 31.33
N PHE A 623 -14.70 29.10 31.30
CA PHE A 623 -15.53 29.29 30.13
C PHE A 623 -16.45 30.48 30.35
N PHE A 624 -16.68 31.25 29.28
CA PHE A 624 -17.46 32.47 29.28
C PHE A 624 -18.61 32.36 28.27
N ASN A 625 -19.74 32.99 28.56
CA ASN A 625 -20.83 33.12 27.60
C ASN A 625 -20.64 34.35 26.68
N LYS A 626 -21.51 34.51 25.67
CA LYS A 626 -21.55 35.69 24.79
C LYS A 626 -21.79 37.04 25.49
N LYS A 627 -22.12 37.08 26.79
CA LYS A 627 -22.19 38.32 27.60
C LYS A 627 -20.88 38.61 28.34
N GLY A 628 -19.89 37.71 28.27
CA GLY A 628 -18.63 37.79 29.00
C GLY A 628 -18.70 37.28 30.45
N GLU A 629 -19.80 36.62 30.84
CA GLU A 629 -19.98 36.07 32.18
C GLU A 629 -19.38 34.66 32.27
N ILE A 630 -18.77 34.31 33.40
CA ILE A 630 -18.21 32.98 33.62
C ILE A 630 -19.35 31.97 33.79
N ILE A 631 -19.41 30.97 32.92
CA ILE A 631 -20.40 29.86 32.98
C ILE A 631 -19.85 28.62 33.67
N LYS A 632 -18.53 28.41 33.62
CA LYS A 632 -17.86 27.33 34.31
C LYS A 632 -16.43 27.73 34.62
N GLU A 633 -15.96 27.41 35.81
CA GLU A 633 -14.53 27.39 36.12
C GLU A 633 -14.16 26.15 36.92
N GLY A 634 -12.91 25.73 36.81
CA GLY A 634 -12.39 24.58 37.53
C GLY A 634 -10.90 24.70 37.74
N LYS A 635 -10.43 24.32 38.93
CA LYS A 635 -9.03 24.33 39.31
C LYS A 635 -8.59 22.93 39.71
N LYS A 636 -7.47 22.46 39.16
CA LYS A 636 -6.84 21.18 39.55
C LYS A 636 -6.39 21.28 41.02
N ARG A 637 -6.94 20.45 41.92
CA ARG A 637 -6.67 20.49 43.39
C ARG A 637 -5.86 19.31 43.93
N GLY A 638 -5.29 18.47 43.06
CA GLY A 638 -4.73 17.16 43.43
C GLY A 638 -5.86 16.15 43.68
N GLY A 639 -5.68 14.90 43.25
CA GLY A 639 -6.78 13.92 43.16
C GLY A 639 -7.41 13.84 41.77
N GLU A 640 -8.32 12.88 41.56
CA GLU A 640 -9.12 12.78 40.33
C GLU A 640 -10.09 13.99 40.24
N PHE A 641 -10.31 14.54 39.05
CA PHE A 641 -11.31 15.58 38.85
C PHE A 641 -12.15 15.35 37.59
N TYR A 642 -13.46 15.59 37.72
CA TYR A 642 -14.39 15.49 36.59
C TYR A 642 -14.40 16.82 35.83
N TYR A 643 -14.07 16.75 34.55
CA TYR A 643 -13.97 17.91 33.66
C TYR A 643 -15.27 18.11 32.86
N ASN A 644 -15.63 19.37 32.65
CA ASN A 644 -16.70 19.78 31.74
C ASN A 644 -16.23 20.96 30.90
N GLY A 645 -16.19 20.80 29.58
CA GLY A 645 -15.97 21.87 28.61
C GLY A 645 -17.28 22.45 28.11
N PHE A 646 -17.31 23.74 27.78
CA PHE A 646 -18.53 24.44 27.32
C PHE A 646 -18.27 25.29 26.08
N ALA A 647 -19.29 25.45 25.23
CA ALA A 647 -19.33 26.42 24.14
C ALA A 647 -19.76 27.82 24.63
N SER A 648 -19.55 28.86 23.81
CA SER A 648 -19.89 30.25 24.19
C SER A 648 -21.39 30.53 24.32
N ASN A 649 -22.23 29.62 23.80
CA ASN A 649 -23.68 29.59 24.03
C ASN A 649 -24.09 28.83 25.31
N GLY A 650 -23.14 28.23 26.03
CA GLY A 650 -23.40 27.50 27.28
C GLY A 650 -23.65 25.99 27.14
N ASN A 651 -23.61 25.45 25.92
CA ASN A 651 -23.75 24.00 25.71
C ASN A 651 -22.49 23.24 26.14
N LEU A 652 -22.66 22.02 26.69
CA LEU A 652 -21.56 21.13 27.02
C LEU A 652 -20.86 20.68 25.72
N THR A 653 -19.52 20.75 25.67
CA THR A 653 -18.70 20.33 24.51
C THR A 653 -17.86 19.10 24.81
N SER A 654 -17.58 18.82 26.07
CA SER A 654 -16.81 17.65 26.49
C SER A 654 -17.00 17.35 27.97
N GLU A 655 -16.95 16.07 28.33
CA GLU A 655 -16.90 15.63 29.73
C GLU A 655 -16.11 14.33 29.91
N GLY A 656 -15.52 14.17 31.09
CA GLY A 656 -14.81 12.95 31.47
C GLY A 656 -13.96 13.14 32.72
N LEU A 657 -13.31 12.05 33.14
CA LEU A 657 -12.48 12.04 34.34
C LEU A 657 -11.00 12.24 33.97
N TYR A 658 -10.34 13.14 34.68
CA TYR A 658 -8.88 13.18 34.75
C TYR A 658 -8.41 12.49 36.03
N ASP A 659 -7.34 11.71 35.92
CA ASP A 659 -6.70 11.02 37.04
C ASP A 659 -5.81 11.96 37.88
N VAL A 660 -5.15 11.38 38.90
CA VAL A 660 -4.29 12.11 39.85
C VAL A 660 -3.03 12.71 39.20
N SER A 661 -2.51 12.08 38.14
CA SER A 661 -1.40 12.61 37.32
C SER A 661 -1.89 13.72 36.39
N GLY A 662 -3.18 13.72 36.06
CA GLY A 662 -3.79 14.67 35.13
C GLY A 662 -4.13 14.08 33.77
N GLY A 663 -4.08 12.75 33.61
CA GLY A 663 -4.41 12.10 32.35
C GLY A 663 -5.87 11.63 32.28
N LYS A 664 -6.44 11.60 31.08
CA LYS A 664 -7.82 11.13 30.84
C LYS A 664 -7.95 9.67 31.26
N LYS A 665 -9.04 9.37 31.97
CA LYS A 665 -9.38 8.05 32.46
C LYS A 665 -10.87 7.76 32.26
N GLY A 666 -11.20 6.51 31.95
CA GLY A 666 -12.57 6.04 31.81
C GLY A 666 -13.26 6.62 30.57
N THR A 667 -14.59 6.61 30.57
CA THR A 667 -15.37 7.09 29.44
C THR A 667 -15.34 8.60 29.34
N TRP A 668 -14.92 9.10 28.19
CA TRP A 668 -15.01 10.49 27.78
C TRP A 668 -16.09 10.65 26.73
N LYS A 669 -16.80 11.78 26.79
CA LYS A 669 -17.82 12.18 25.82
C LYS A 669 -17.49 13.54 25.24
N TYR A 670 -17.76 13.69 23.95
CA TYR A 670 -17.53 14.93 23.21
C TYR A 670 -18.81 15.33 22.49
N TYR A 671 -19.08 16.62 22.40
CA TYR A 671 -20.31 17.19 21.85
C TYR A 671 -19.98 18.33 20.89
N ASP A 672 -20.90 18.63 19.97
CA ASP A 672 -20.80 19.82 19.12
C ASP A 672 -21.25 21.11 19.87
N ASN A 673 -21.14 22.27 19.21
CA ASN A 673 -21.54 23.56 19.81
C ASN A 673 -23.06 23.65 20.08
N ASN A 674 -23.85 22.75 19.51
CA ASN A 674 -25.30 22.68 19.72
C ASN A 674 -25.67 21.65 20.81
N GLY A 675 -24.67 21.00 21.43
CA GLY A 675 -24.84 20.04 22.51
C GLY A 675 -25.19 18.62 22.06
N ASN A 676 -25.09 18.31 20.77
CA ASN A 676 -25.32 16.95 20.27
C ASN A 676 -24.08 16.09 20.56
N LEU A 677 -24.29 14.85 21.04
CA LEU A 677 -23.21 13.92 21.32
C LEU A 677 -22.50 13.56 20.00
N LYS A 678 -21.20 13.85 19.91
CA LYS A 678 -20.36 13.60 18.73
C LYS A 678 -19.60 12.29 18.84
N SER A 679 -19.06 11.97 20.02
CA SER A 679 -18.35 10.70 20.22
C SER A 679 -18.21 10.31 21.68
N THR A 680 -17.99 9.00 21.89
CA THR A 680 -17.60 8.43 23.18
C THR A 680 -16.41 7.49 23.02
N GLY A 681 -15.51 7.49 24.00
CA GLY A 681 -14.36 6.59 24.01
C GLY A 681 -13.84 6.37 25.42
N ASN A 682 -13.23 5.22 25.67
CA ASN A 682 -12.57 4.94 26.94
C ASN A 682 -11.10 5.31 26.87
N TYR A 683 -10.57 5.91 27.93
CA TYR A 683 -9.21 6.37 28.04
C TYR A 683 -8.50 5.76 29.25
N GLU A 684 -7.21 5.52 29.12
CA GLU A 684 -6.29 5.14 30.19
C GLU A 684 -4.99 5.93 30.02
N ASN A 685 -4.64 6.78 31.00
CA ASN A 685 -3.47 7.66 30.97
C ASN A 685 -3.39 8.51 29.69
N ASP A 686 -4.46 9.24 29.37
CA ASP A 686 -4.62 10.04 28.14
C ASP A 686 -4.78 9.27 26.83
N ARG A 687 -4.64 7.94 26.85
CA ARG A 687 -4.68 7.12 25.63
C ARG A 687 -5.99 6.38 25.47
N ALA A 688 -6.57 6.41 24.28
CA ALA A 688 -7.77 5.66 23.94
C ALA A 688 -7.52 4.14 24.04
N GLN A 689 -8.48 3.44 24.64
CA GLN A 689 -8.47 1.99 24.86
C GLN A 689 -9.86 1.39 24.64
N GLY A 690 -9.93 0.25 23.95
CA GLY A 690 -11.17 -0.46 23.69
C GLY A 690 -12.10 0.29 22.74
N LYS A 691 -13.41 0.10 22.91
CA LYS A 691 -14.41 0.59 21.97
C LYS A 691 -14.48 2.13 21.96
N TYR A 692 -14.47 2.68 20.74
CA TYR A 692 -14.71 4.09 20.45
C TYR A 692 -15.88 4.19 19.46
N ILE A 693 -16.78 5.15 19.69
CA ILE A 693 -17.99 5.33 18.88
C ILE A 693 -18.14 6.80 18.53
N SER A 694 -18.35 7.09 17.24
CA SER A 694 -18.77 8.40 16.75
C SER A 694 -20.26 8.39 16.40
N TYR A 695 -20.90 9.55 16.46
CA TYR A 695 -22.33 9.72 16.22
C TYR A 695 -22.58 10.88 15.27
N TYR A 696 -23.60 10.71 14.44
CA TYR A 696 -24.23 11.81 13.74
C TYR A 696 -24.96 12.74 14.72
N PRO A 697 -25.24 14.00 14.34
CA PRO A 697 -25.92 14.95 15.23
C PRO A 697 -27.34 14.51 15.65
N ASP A 698 -27.97 13.57 14.93
CA ASP A 698 -29.25 12.97 15.29
C ASP A 698 -29.14 11.84 16.35
N GLY A 699 -27.92 11.46 16.72
CA GLY A 699 -27.60 10.44 17.71
C GLY A 699 -27.41 9.03 17.13
N ASN A 700 -27.59 8.82 15.82
CA ASN A 700 -27.27 7.55 15.18
C ASN A 700 -25.75 7.33 15.16
N THR A 701 -25.31 6.08 15.30
CA THR A 701 -23.88 5.73 15.19
C THR A 701 -23.38 6.07 13.79
N GLU A 702 -22.28 6.81 13.71
CA GLU A 702 -21.57 7.11 12.46
C GLU A 702 -20.51 6.04 12.20
N TRP A 703 -19.71 5.69 13.21
CA TRP A 703 -18.76 4.58 13.12
C TRP A 703 -18.41 4.04 14.51
N GLU A 704 -17.95 2.79 14.56
CA GLU A 704 -17.35 2.20 15.74
C GLU A 704 -16.07 1.41 15.41
N GLY A 705 -15.09 1.48 16.32
CA GLY A 705 -13.80 0.81 16.21
C GLY A 705 -13.18 0.53 17.57
N ASN A 706 -12.06 -0.19 17.59
CA ASN A 706 -11.35 -0.53 18.82
C ASN A 706 -9.95 0.08 18.83
N TYR A 707 -9.58 0.71 19.93
CA TYR A 707 -8.26 1.29 20.15
C TYR A 707 -7.44 0.44 21.11
N LYS A 708 -6.13 0.43 20.90
CA LYS A 708 -5.13 -0.08 21.84
C LYS A 708 -3.99 0.94 21.90
N TYR A 709 -3.88 1.66 23.01
CA TYR A 709 -2.89 2.74 23.20
C TYR A 709 -2.90 3.77 22.05
N ASP A 710 -4.07 4.41 21.81
CA ASP A 710 -4.30 5.38 20.72
C ASP A 710 -4.18 4.83 19.28
N THR A 711 -3.92 3.53 19.13
CA THR A 711 -3.78 2.88 17.83
C THR A 711 -5.04 2.06 17.52
N LEU A 712 -5.66 2.29 16.37
CA LEU A 712 -6.84 1.54 15.93
C LEU A 712 -6.46 0.09 15.58
N VAL A 713 -7.25 -0.89 16.04
CA VAL A 713 -6.98 -2.33 15.88
C VAL A 713 -8.27 -3.13 15.70
N GLY A 714 -8.19 -4.24 14.97
CA GLY A 714 -9.28 -5.18 14.79
C GLY A 714 -10.41 -4.65 13.91
N TYR A 715 -11.63 -5.11 14.18
CA TYR A 715 -12.81 -4.78 13.37
C TYR A 715 -13.19 -3.30 13.48
N TYR A 716 -13.49 -2.71 12.32
CA TYR A 716 -14.03 -1.36 12.15
C TYR A 716 -15.27 -1.41 11.26
N VAL A 717 -16.23 -0.54 11.57
CA VAL A 717 -17.45 -0.36 10.77
C VAL A 717 -17.92 1.09 10.82
N SER A 718 -18.38 1.63 9.68
CA SER A 718 -19.15 2.88 9.61
C SER A 718 -20.53 2.65 9.02
N TYR A 719 -21.41 3.63 9.21
CA TYR A 719 -22.83 3.58 8.86
C TYR A 719 -23.24 4.87 8.17
N HIS A 720 -24.19 4.75 7.23
CA HIS A 720 -24.92 5.88 6.67
C HIS A 720 -25.85 6.50 7.71
N LYS A 721 -26.34 7.73 7.46
CA LYS A 721 -27.28 8.44 8.36
C LYS A 721 -28.61 7.71 8.62
N ASN A 722 -29.03 6.79 7.73
CA ASN A 722 -30.18 5.92 7.96
C ASN A 722 -29.88 4.68 8.82
N GLY A 723 -28.62 4.49 9.25
CA GLY A 723 -28.15 3.36 10.05
C GLY A 723 -27.78 2.11 9.25
N SER A 724 -27.84 2.12 7.91
CA SER A 724 -27.30 1.02 7.11
C SER A 724 -25.77 1.06 7.13
N MET A 725 -25.11 -0.09 7.00
CA MET A 725 -23.65 -0.15 6.96
C MET A 725 -23.14 0.59 5.72
N GLU A 726 -22.13 1.43 5.90
CA GLU A 726 -21.45 2.15 4.83
C GLU A 726 -20.17 1.43 4.43
N ASN A 727 -19.34 1.03 5.41
CA ASN A 727 -18.20 0.16 5.15
C ASN A 727 -17.78 -0.64 6.38
N GLN A 728 -17.01 -1.70 6.15
CA GLN A 728 -16.37 -2.49 7.20
C GLN A 728 -15.02 -3.03 6.75
N GLY A 729 -14.13 -3.25 7.71
CA GLY A 729 -12.80 -3.79 7.47
C GLY A 729 -11.98 -4.00 8.75
N GLY A 730 -10.70 -4.33 8.56
CA GLY A 730 -9.77 -4.60 9.65
C GLY A 730 -8.66 -3.55 9.74
N TYR A 731 -8.29 -3.20 10.98
CA TYR A 731 -7.06 -2.46 11.27
C TYR A 731 -6.02 -3.34 11.96
N LYS A 732 -4.76 -3.20 11.56
CA LYS A 732 -3.60 -3.76 12.24
C LYS A 732 -2.57 -2.66 12.40
N ASN A 733 -2.12 -2.41 13.64
CA ASN A 733 -1.16 -1.36 13.98
C ASN A 733 -1.55 0.05 13.47
N GLY A 734 -2.84 0.37 13.45
CA GLY A 734 -3.34 1.68 13.01
C GLY A 734 -3.57 1.79 11.50
N GLU A 735 -3.21 0.77 10.73
CA GLU A 735 -3.35 0.75 9.27
C GLU A 735 -4.42 -0.24 8.82
N GLN A 736 -5.10 0.07 7.71
CA GLN A 736 -6.09 -0.80 7.10
C GLN A 736 -5.41 -2.07 6.55
N GLN A 737 -5.99 -3.24 6.84
CA GLN A 737 -5.44 -4.54 6.46
C GLN A 737 -6.54 -5.47 5.95
N GLY A 738 -6.24 -6.19 4.86
CA GLY A 738 -7.08 -7.22 4.30
C GLY A 738 -8.23 -6.66 3.47
N GLU A 739 -9.34 -7.40 3.44
CA GLU A 739 -10.53 -7.03 2.68
C GLU A 739 -11.31 -5.91 3.37
N TRP A 740 -11.80 -4.97 2.57
CA TRP A 740 -12.68 -3.87 2.95
C TRP A 740 -13.88 -3.85 2.03
N ARG A 741 -15.08 -3.77 2.61
CA ARG A 741 -16.34 -3.73 1.86
C ARG A 741 -17.02 -2.40 2.06
N PHE A 742 -17.47 -1.79 0.96
CA PHE A 742 -18.23 -0.54 0.95
C PHE A 742 -19.62 -0.81 0.38
N TYR A 743 -20.61 -0.07 0.85
CA TYR A 743 -22.02 -0.28 0.53
C TYR A 743 -22.74 1.03 0.27
N TYR A 744 -23.66 0.99 -0.69
CA TYR A 744 -24.63 2.04 -0.89
C TYR A 744 -25.61 2.12 0.31
N PRO A 745 -26.32 3.25 0.48
CA PRO A 745 -27.23 3.43 1.62
C PRO A 745 -28.40 2.46 1.71
N ASP A 746 -28.73 1.78 0.63
CA ASP A 746 -29.74 0.71 0.60
C ASP A 746 -29.17 -0.69 0.92
N GLY A 747 -27.88 -0.77 1.23
CA GLY A 747 -27.16 -1.98 1.61
C GLY A 747 -26.55 -2.78 0.46
N ASN A 748 -26.74 -2.36 -0.80
CA ASN A 748 -26.09 -3.00 -1.95
C ASN A 748 -24.57 -2.77 -1.88
N LEU A 749 -23.81 -3.80 -2.25
CA LEU A 749 -22.35 -3.72 -2.30
C LEU A 749 -21.91 -2.70 -3.34
N GLU A 750 -21.03 -1.79 -2.96
CA GLU A 750 -20.44 -0.75 -3.83
C GLU A 750 -19.02 -1.16 -4.25
N SER A 751 -18.21 -1.66 -3.32
CA SER A 751 -16.88 -2.17 -3.67
C SER A 751 -16.34 -3.20 -2.68
N ILE A 752 -15.44 -4.04 -3.18
CA ILE A 752 -14.53 -4.88 -2.39
C ILE A 752 -13.12 -4.42 -2.73
N ASN A 753 -12.44 -3.87 -1.73
CA ASN A 753 -11.08 -3.39 -1.84
C ASN A 753 -10.16 -4.21 -0.93
N TYR A 754 -8.92 -4.40 -1.34
CA TYR A 754 -7.91 -5.08 -0.55
C TYR A 754 -6.77 -4.13 -0.21
N LEU A 755 -6.50 -3.99 1.09
CA LEU A 755 -5.46 -3.13 1.63
C LEU A 755 -4.36 -3.93 2.32
N HIS A 756 -3.12 -3.49 2.16
CA HIS A 756 -1.97 -4.00 2.88
C HIS A 756 -1.21 -2.81 3.44
N GLN A 757 -1.11 -2.71 4.77
CA GLN A 757 -0.46 -1.59 5.45
C GLN A 757 -1.00 -0.23 4.99
N GLY A 758 -2.33 -0.12 4.88
CA GLY A 758 -3.00 1.11 4.45
C GLY A 758 -2.96 1.42 2.95
N THR A 759 -2.28 0.60 2.13
CA THR A 759 -2.16 0.81 0.67
C THR A 759 -3.01 -0.20 -0.11
N PHE A 760 -3.62 0.21 -1.22
CA PHE A 760 -4.31 -0.70 -2.14
C PHE A 760 -3.32 -1.68 -2.77
N HIS A 761 -3.68 -2.95 -2.76
CA HIS A 761 -2.89 -4.01 -3.39
C HIS A 761 -3.77 -5.07 -4.04
N GLY A 762 -3.31 -5.64 -5.15
CA GLY A 762 -4.06 -6.65 -5.89
C GLY A 762 -5.28 -6.07 -6.59
N LYS A 763 -6.34 -6.88 -6.68
CA LYS A 763 -7.56 -6.58 -7.43
C LYS A 763 -8.65 -5.97 -6.53
N GLN A 764 -9.14 -4.80 -6.95
CA GLN A 764 -10.27 -4.07 -6.38
C GLN A 764 -11.49 -4.23 -7.29
N GLU A 765 -12.66 -4.49 -6.73
CA GLU A 765 -13.92 -4.73 -7.46
C GLU A 765 -14.95 -3.66 -7.12
N TYR A 766 -15.56 -3.05 -8.13
CA TYR A 766 -16.57 -2.00 -7.97
C TYR A 766 -17.88 -2.41 -8.65
N PHE A 767 -18.97 -2.19 -7.93
CA PHE A 767 -20.31 -2.61 -8.29
C PHE A 767 -21.23 -1.40 -8.44
N GLY A 768 -22.10 -1.44 -9.44
CA GLY A 768 -23.12 -0.41 -9.63
C GLY A 768 -24.24 -0.51 -8.60
N VAL A 769 -25.08 0.51 -8.54
CA VAL A 769 -26.22 0.56 -7.60
C VAL A 769 -27.24 -0.57 -7.80
N GLU A 770 -27.22 -1.27 -8.93
CA GLU A 770 -28.07 -2.45 -9.17
C GLU A 770 -27.35 -3.80 -8.88
N GLY A 771 -26.12 -3.74 -8.34
CA GLY A 771 -25.34 -4.88 -7.84
C GLY A 771 -24.43 -5.55 -8.87
N GLU A 772 -24.35 -5.01 -10.07
CA GLU A 772 -23.53 -5.54 -11.16
C GLU A 772 -22.09 -5.05 -11.12
N LEU A 773 -21.13 -5.86 -11.57
CA LEU A 773 -19.73 -5.46 -11.67
C LEU A 773 -19.56 -4.40 -12.77
N THR A 774 -19.06 -3.22 -12.41
CA THR A 774 -18.86 -2.10 -13.36
C THR A 774 -17.39 -1.84 -13.65
N LYS A 775 -16.50 -2.10 -12.69
CA LYS A 775 -15.06 -1.84 -12.80
C LYS A 775 -14.24 -2.80 -11.96
N ILE A 776 -13.08 -3.17 -12.46
CA ILE A 776 -11.98 -3.77 -11.70
C ILE A 776 -10.77 -2.85 -11.81
N ALA A 777 -10.12 -2.56 -10.68
CA ALA A 777 -8.84 -1.84 -10.65
C ALA A 777 -7.74 -2.74 -10.07
N LEU A 778 -6.57 -2.77 -10.71
CA LEU A 778 -5.42 -3.55 -10.26
C LEU A 778 -4.37 -2.59 -9.69
N TYR A 779 -3.98 -2.81 -8.45
CA TYR A 779 -3.00 -1.99 -7.73
C TYR A 779 -1.77 -2.80 -7.31
N LYS A 780 -0.61 -2.14 -7.28
CA LYS A 780 0.62 -2.64 -6.67
C LYS A 780 1.13 -1.63 -5.64
N ARG A 781 0.63 -1.69 -4.40
CA ARG A 781 0.98 -0.73 -3.32
C ARG A 781 0.66 0.70 -3.74
N ASP A 782 -0.62 0.99 -3.93
CA ASP A 782 -1.19 2.25 -4.45
C ASP A 782 -0.84 2.64 -5.89
N ASP A 783 0.13 1.98 -6.53
CA ASP A 783 0.33 2.14 -7.97
C ASP A 783 -0.81 1.50 -8.75
N LEU A 784 -1.67 2.32 -9.36
CA LEU A 784 -2.71 1.84 -10.27
C LEU A 784 -2.05 1.30 -11.55
N ILE A 785 -2.17 0.00 -11.77
CA ILE A 785 -1.57 -0.71 -12.91
C ILE A 785 -2.53 -0.79 -14.09
N ALA A 786 -3.80 -1.10 -13.82
CA ALA A 786 -4.82 -1.23 -14.84
C ALA A 786 -6.23 -1.02 -14.31
N GLU A 787 -7.14 -0.59 -15.18
CA GLU A 787 -8.58 -0.61 -14.94
C GLU A 787 -9.31 -1.33 -16.08
N THR A 788 -10.21 -2.24 -15.73
CA THR A 788 -11.12 -2.92 -16.66
C THR A 788 -12.54 -2.48 -16.37
N PHE A 789 -13.21 -1.90 -17.35
CA PHE A 789 -14.61 -1.48 -17.28
C PHE A 789 -15.51 -2.53 -17.93
N TYR A 790 -16.72 -2.72 -17.40
CA TYR A 790 -17.66 -3.76 -17.82
C TYR A 790 -18.97 -3.17 -18.38
N LYS A 791 -19.67 -3.96 -19.19
CA LYS A 791 -21.03 -3.67 -19.67
C LYS A 791 -22.09 -4.32 -18.77
N LYS A 792 -23.36 -3.99 -19.02
CA LYS A 792 -24.54 -4.60 -18.36
C LYS A 792 -24.56 -6.13 -18.39
N ASP A 793 -24.02 -6.75 -19.43
CA ASP A 793 -23.98 -8.22 -19.60
C ASP A 793 -22.74 -8.88 -18.97
N GLY A 794 -21.90 -8.11 -18.26
CA GLY A 794 -20.67 -8.59 -17.64
C GLY A 794 -19.48 -8.77 -18.61
N THR A 795 -19.64 -8.40 -19.89
CA THR A 795 -18.51 -8.42 -20.83
C THR A 795 -17.59 -7.21 -20.65
N GLU A 796 -16.29 -7.40 -20.92
CA GLU A 796 -15.30 -6.33 -20.88
C GLU A 796 -15.63 -5.26 -21.95
N PHE A 797 -15.68 -4.00 -21.51
CA PHE A 797 -15.94 -2.85 -22.35
C PHE A 797 -14.65 -2.15 -22.79
N GLN A 798 -13.78 -1.83 -21.83
CA GLN A 798 -12.54 -1.11 -22.06
C GLN A 798 -11.51 -1.48 -20.99
N ILE A 799 -10.26 -1.70 -21.40
CA ILE A 799 -9.12 -1.88 -20.49
C ILE A 799 -8.17 -0.69 -20.67
N ILE A 800 -7.76 -0.09 -19.57
CA ILE A 800 -6.73 0.95 -19.50
C ILE A 800 -5.53 0.35 -18.76
N ASN A 801 -4.36 0.40 -19.38
CA ASN A 801 -3.10 0.00 -18.74
C ASN A 801 -2.27 1.25 -18.49
N TYR A 802 -1.93 1.49 -17.23
CA TYR A 802 -1.11 2.61 -16.78
C TYR A 802 0.35 2.13 -16.69
N THR A 803 0.97 1.92 -17.86
CA THR A 803 2.37 1.48 -17.93
C THR A 803 3.29 2.70 -17.86
N PRO A 804 4.26 2.74 -16.93
CA PRO A 804 5.24 3.83 -16.85
C PRO A 804 5.96 4.03 -18.19
N SER A 805 5.77 5.20 -18.80
CA SER A 805 6.32 5.52 -20.13
C SER A 805 7.06 6.85 -20.09
N LYS A 806 8.20 6.90 -20.80
CA LYS A 806 9.00 8.13 -21.04
C LYS A 806 8.36 9.08 -22.07
N LYS A 807 7.14 8.80 -22.51
CA LYS A 807 6.47 9.56 -23.58
C LYS A 807 5.13 10.05 -23.11
N ASP A 808 4.80 11.26 -23.54
CA ASP A 808 3.47 11.83 -23.47
C ASP A 808 2.45 10.79 -23.96
N THR A 809 1.55 10.42 -23.07
CA THR A 809 0.55 9.39 -23.33
C THR A 809 -0.81 10.06 -23.32
N LEU A 810 -1.51 9.98 -24.45
CA LEU A 810 -2.91 10.39 -24.54
C LEU A 810 -3.78 9.22 -24.09
N LEU A 811 -4.43 9.37 -22.94
CA LEU A 811 -5.41 8.42 -22.43
C LEU A 811 -6.81 8.81 -22.91
N VAL A 812 -7.52 7.86 -23.52
CA VAL A 812 -8.87 8.07 -24.04
C VAL A 812 -9.86 7.13 -23.35
N LEU A 813 -10.76 7.67 -22.53
CA LEU A 813 -11.91 6.91 -22.02
C LEU A 813 -13.05 6.98 -23.04
N LYS A 814 -13.85 5.92 -23.16
CA LYS A 814 -14.92 5.84 -24.17
C LYS A 814 -16.31 5.79 -23.55
N HIS A 815 -17.28 6.35 -24.26
CA HIS A 815 -18.70 6.08 -24.09
C HIS A 815 -19.05 4.69 -24.60
N PHE A 816 -20.16 4.09 -24.13
CA PHE A 816 -20.59 2.75 -24.54
C PHE A 816 -20.84 2.57 -26.04
N ASN A 817 -21.06 3.67 -26.78
CA ASN A 817 -21.14 3.67 -28.25
C ASN A 817 -19.78 3.70 -28.97
N GLY A 818 -18.67 3.67 -28.23
CA GLY A 818 -17.29 3.64 -28.74
C GLY A 818 -16.65 5.01 -29.01
N LYS A 819 -17.40 6.12 -28.94
CA LYS A 819 -16.83 7.48 -29.07
C LYS A 819 -16.02 7.85 -27.82
N ALA A 820 -15.08 8.79 -27.97
CA ALA A 820 -14.35 9.33 -26.82
C ALA A 820 -15.33 10.00 -25.84
N SER A 821 -15.12 9.75 -24.54
CA SER A 821 -15.76 10.42 -23.42
C SER A 821 -14.81 11.44 -22.81
N THR A 822 -13.54 11.08 -22.66
CA THR A 822 -12.48 12.01 -22.25
C THR A 822 -11.19 11.72 -22.99
N GLU A 823 -10.38 12.77 -23.14
CA GLU A 823 -9.02 12.74 -23.65
C GLU A 823 -8.12 13.52 -22.68
N THR A 824 -7.12 12.85 -22.13
CA THR A 824 -6.21 13.41 -21.10
C THR A 824 -4.77 13.11 -21.43
N THR A 825 -3.89 14.12 -21.35
CA THR A 825 -2.44 13.94 -21.55
C THR A 825 -1.75 13.61 -20.23
N TYR A 826 -0.89 12.60 -20.25
CA TYR A 826 -0.05 12.18 -19.13
C TYR A 826 1.43 12.27 -19.50
N ILE A 827 2.24 12.80 -18.58
CA ILE A 827 3.70 12.81 -18.67
C ILE A 827 4.22 12.15 -17.39
N HIS A 828 5.01 11.07 -17.54
CA HIS A 828 5.51 10.27 -16.40
C HIS A 828 4.39 9.85 -15.42
N ASP A 829 3.26 9.37 -15.95
CA ASP A 829 2.04 9.00 -15.21
C ASP A 829 1.35 10.14 -14.43
N VAL A 830 1.73 11.41 -14.68
CA VAL A 830 1.10 12.58 -14.08
C VAL A 830 0.25 13.30 -15.15
N MET A 831 -1.00 13.65 -14.82
CA MET A 831 -1.84 14.46 -15.71
C MET A 831 -1.17 15.81 -15.97
N HIS A 832 -0.78 16.07 -17.20
CA HIS A 832 -0.10 17.31 -17.58
C HIS A 832 -0.46 17.65 -19.02
N GLY A 833 -0.96 18.87 -19.24
CA GLY A 833 -1.39 19.35 -20.54
C GLY A 833 -2.91 19.34 -20.72
N PRO A 834 -3.41 19.29 -21.97
CA PRO A 834 -4.83 19.50 -22.26
C PRO A 834 -5.72 18.35 -21.78
N TYR A 835 -6.93 18.72 -21.37
CA TYR A 835 -8.04 17.82 -21.05
C TYR A 835 -9.26 18.21 -21.89
N THR A 836 -9.91 17.21 -22.51
CA THR A 836 -11.17 17.39 -23.22
C THR A 836 -12.18 16.33 -22.81
N ALA A 837 -13.43 16.72 -22.60
CA ALA A 837 -14.56 15.85 -22.35
C ALA A 837 -15.62 16.00 -23.45
N TYR A 838 -16.31 14.91 -23.76
CA TYR A 838 -17.30 14.83 -24.83
C TYR A 838 -18.61 14.24 -24.33
N PHE A 839 -19.73 14.71 -24.89
CA PHE A 839 -21.04 14.10 -24.71
C PHE A 839 -21.13 12.75 -25.43
N PHE A 840 -22.19 12.00 -25.14
CA PHE A 840 -22.42 10.67 -25.74
C PHE A 840 -22.46 10.73 -27.28
N ASP A 841 -22.96 11.82 -27.86
CA ASP A 841 -22.98 12.02 -29.31
C ASP A 841 -21.62 12.43 -29.92
N GLY A 842 -20.60 12.68 -29.09
CA GLY A 842 -19.26 13.14 -29.48
C GLY A 842 -19.10 14.65 -29.58
N SER A 843 -20.12 15.44 -29.24
CA SER A 843 -20.01 16.89 -29.14
C SER A 843 -19.19 17.30 -27.90
N LEU A 844 -18.61 18.50 -27.93
CA LEU A 844 -17.75 19.01 -26.85
C LEU A 844 -18.57 19.25 -25.57
N GLN A 845 -18.21 18.57 -24.48
CA GLN A 845 -18.81 18.76 -23.16
C GLN A 845 -17.98 19.70 -22.28
N GLY A 846 -16.65 19.64 -22.38
CA GLY A 846 -15.80 20.50 -21.58
C GLY A 846 -14.33 20.43 -21.98
N LYS A 847 -13.58 21.45 -21.57
CA LYS A 847 -12.14 21.52 -21.80
C LYS A 847 -11.42 22.30 -20.70
N GLY A 848 -10.17 21.92 -20.48
CA GLY A 848 -9.27 22.55 -19.52
C GLY A 848 -7.84 22.08 -19.71
N GLN A 849 -7.00 22.32 -18.72
CA GLN A 849 -5.63 21.84 -18.71
C GLN A 849 -5.22 21.45 -17.28
N PHE A 850 -4.42 20.40 -17.20
CA PHE A 850 -3.73 19.98 -16.00
C PHE A 850 -2.29 20.47 -16.03
N LEU A 851 -1.76 20.78 -14.84
CA LEU A 851 -0.37 21.14 -14.63
C LEU A 851 0.13 20.36 -13.42
N ASN A 852 1.01 19.38 -13.66
CA ASN A 852 1.55 18.48 -12.64
C ASN A 852 0.46 17.87 -11.74
N GLY A 853 -0.56 17.25 -12.37
CA GLY A 853 -1.66 16.56 -11.70
C GLY A 853 -2.84 17.46 -11.34
N MET A 854 -2.67 18.79 -11.32
CA MET A 854 -3.65 19.73 -10.80
C MET A 854 -4.33 20.53 -11.90
N LYS A 855 -5.64 20.79 -11.78
CA LYS A 855 -6.37 21.68 -12.70
C LYS A 855 -5.77 23.07 -12.65
N ASN A 856 -5.47 23.65 -13.82
CA ASN A 856 -4.89 24.97 -13.91
C ASN A 856 -5.48 25.77 -15.07
N GLY A 857 -5.57 27.09 -14.95
CA GLY A 857 -6.17 27.97 -15.95
C GLY A 857 -7.70 27.85 -16.04
N THR A 858 -8.27 28.23 -17.18
CA THR A 858 -9.73 28.31 -17.36
C THR A 858 -10.31 26.97 -17.80
N TRP A 859 -11.29 26.50 -17.04
CA TRP A 859 -12.09 25.31 -17.32
C TRP A 859 -13.48 25.75 -17.79
N ASN A 860 -13.87 25.29 -18.97
CA ASN A 860 -15.16 25.60 -19.56
C ASN A 860 -15.93 24.31 -19.81
N TRP A 861 -17.19 24.31 -19.42
CA TRP A 861 -18.15 23.25 -19.65
C TRP A 861 -19.32 23.79 -20.46
N TYR A 862 -19.92 22.93 -21.27
CA TYR A 862 -20.97 23.28 -22.22
C TYR A 862 -22.18 22.37 -22.02
N PHE A 863 -23.35 22.81 -22.44
CA PHE A 863 -24.53 21.96 -22.64
C PHE A 863 -24.44 21.23 -23.98
N GLU A 864 -25.27 20.19 -24.20
CA GLU A 864 -25.32 19.44 -25.48
C GLU A 864 -25.63 20.36 -26.69
N ASN A 865 -26.33 21.48 -26.45
CA ASN A 865 -26.62 22.48 -27.47
C ASN A 865 -25.43 23.44 -27.78
N GLY A 866 -24.28 23.25 -27.13
CA GLY A 866 -23.06 24.03 -27.30
C GLY A 866 -23.00 25.36 -26.53
N LYS A 867 -24.05 25.74 -25.80
CA LYS A 867 -24.02 26.93 -24.93
C LYS A 867 -23.17 26.68 -23.67
N PRO A 868 -22.57 27.73 -23.08
CA PRO A 868 -21.84 27.61 -21.82
C PRO A 868 -22.72 27.04 -20.70
N ASN A 869 -22.15 26.16 -19.88
CA ASN A 869 -22.74 25.59 -18.66
C ASN A 869 -21.99 26.12 -17.43
N VAL A 870 -20.67 25.92 -17.38
CA VAL A 870 -19.81 26.44 -16.31
C VAL A 870 -18.55 27.06 -16.90
N ALA A 871 -18.16 28.22 -16.38
CA ALA A 871 -16.85 28.81 -16.59
C ALA A 871 -16.20 29.07 -15.24
N ALA A 872 -15.03 28.46 -15.01
CA ALA A 872 -14.30 28.56 -13.75
C ALA A 872 -12.79 28.67 -14.03
N LYS A 873 -12.07 29.41 -13.19
CA LYS A 873 -10.62 29.51 -13.24
C LYS A 873 -10.04 28.76 -12.05
N TYR A 874 -9.07 27.90 -12.33
CA TYR A 874 -8.32 27.14 -11.35
C TYR A 874 -6.86 27.58 -11.34
N VAL A 875 -6.26 27.61 -10.16
CA VAL A 875 -4.82 27.79 -9.97
C VAL A 875 -4.37 26.65 -9.05
N LEU A 876 -3.79 25.61 -9.65
CA LEU A 876 -3.37 24.39 -8.94
C LEU A 876 -4.51 23.78 -8.08
N ASP A 877 -5.60 23.37 -8.75
CA ASP A 877 -6.86 22.85 -8.18
C ASP A 877 -7.70 23.81 -7.32
N LEU A 878 -7.14 24.93 -6.89
CA LEU A 878 -7.87 25.95 -6.16
C LEU A 878 -8.68 26.81 -7.14
N LEU A 879 -9.99 26.92 -6.91
CA LEU A 879 -10.81 27.93 -7.59
C LEU A 879 -10.30 29.33 -7.23
N ASP A 880 -10.00 30.14 -8.24
CA ASP A 880 -9.45 31.48 -8.04
C ASP A 880 -10.02 32.47 -9.06
N GLY A 881 -10.85 33.37 -8.57
CA GLY A 881 -11.59 34.36 -9.33
C GLY A 881 -13.06 33.99 -9.55
N LYS A 882 -13.61 34.49 -10.65
CA LYS A 882 -15.04 34.39 -10.96
C LYS A 882 -15.44 32.96 -11.33
N PHE A 883 -16.50 32.47 -10.71
CA PHE A 883 -17.18 31.22 -11.06
C PHE A 883 -18.57 31.58 -11.58
N ILE A 884 -18.87 31.19 -12.83
CA ILE A 884 -20.20 31.42 -13.43
C ILE A 884 -20.80 30.10 -13.84
N ARG A 885 -22.03 29.86 -13.40
CA ARG A 885 -22.89 28.78 -13.89
C ARG A 885 -24.04 29.37 -14.69
N TYR A 886 -24.45 28.71 -15.75
CA TYR A 886 -25.48 29.16 -16.68
C TYR A 886 -26.61 28.14 -16.76
N TYR A 887 -27.84 28.61 -16.99
CA TYR A 887 -28.94 27.79 -17.46
C TYR A 887 -28.76 27.41 -18.94
N GLU A 888 -29.44 26.36 -19.38
CA GLU A 888 -29.37 25.87 -20.76
C GLU A 888 -29.86 26.92 -21.79
N ASN A 889 -30.68 27.89 -21.36
CA ASN A 889 -31.08 29.02 -22.19
C ASN A 889 -29.96 30.06 -22.41
N GLY A 890 -28.87 30.02 -21.63
CA GLY A 890 -27.71 30.90 -21.68
C GLY A 890 -27.71 32.04 -20.65
N GLN A 891 -28.75 32.15 -19.82
CA GLN A 891 -28.77 33.09 -18.71
C GLN A 891 -27.94 32.59 -17.53
N ILE A 892 -27.43 33.51 -16.72
CA ILE A 892 -26.63 33.16 -15.53
C ILE A 892 -27.55 32.49 -14.51
N GLU A 893 -27.14 31.33 -14.00
CA GLU A 893 -27.74 30.66 -12.85
C GLU A 893 -27.04 31.12 -11.55
N ASP A 894 -25.71 31.13 -11.54
CA ASP A 894 -24.91 31.60 -10.41
C ASP A 894 -23.74 32.47 -10.85
N ASP A 895 -23.50 33.53 -10.07
CA ASP A 895 -22.32 34.40 -10.13
C ASP A 895 -21.67 34.39 -8.74
N ASP A 896 -20.53 33.73 -8.63
CA ASP A 896 -19.77 33.50 -7.40
C ASP A 896 -18.30 33.91 -7.58
N PHE A 897 -17.60 34.10 -6.48
CA PHE A 897 -16.20 34.50 -6.45
C PHE A 897 -15.42 33.70 -5.41
N TYR A 898 -14.31 33.13 -5.86
CA TYR A 898 -13.40 32.35 -5.03
C TYR A 898 -12.06 33.05 -4.91
N GLU A 899 -11.46 32.99 -3.74
CA GLU A 899 -10.09 33.40 -3.47
C GLU A 899 -9.34 32.21 -2.89
N LEU A 900 -8.42 31.65 -3.66
CA LEU A 900 -7.62 30.48 -3.28
C LEU A 900 -8.43 29.29 -2.76
N GLY A 901 -9.54 28.98 -3.44
CA GLY A 901 -10.43 27.87 -3.12
C GLY A 901 -11.52 28.20 -2.10
N MET A 902 -11.45 29.34 -1.42
CA MET A 902 -12.47 29.77 -0.45
C MET A 902 -13.45 30.75 -1.10
N ARG A 903 -14.75 30.56 -0.87
CA ARG A 903 -15.79 31.52 -1.27
C ARG A 903 -15.63 32.82 -0.51
N SER A 904 -15.67 33.93 -1.22
CA SER A 904 -15.51 35.28 -0.65
C SER A 904 -16.36 36.28 -1.42
N GLY A 905 -17.02 37.19 -0.70
CA GLY A 905 -17.89 38.20 -1.30
C GLY A 905 -19.33 37.72 -1.48
N ASP A 906 -20.03 38.33 -2.44
CA ASP A 906 -21.46 38.09 -2.66
C ASP A 906 -21.69 37.02 -3.73
N TRP A 907 -22.27 35.89 -3.32
CA TRP A 907 -22.79 34.87 -4.22
C TRP A 907 -24.23 35.22 -4.60
N LYS A 908 -24.44 35.46 -5.90
CA LYS A 908 -25.76 35.71 -6.49
C LYS A 908 -26.24 34.50 -7.27
N SER A 909 -27.44 34.04 -6.96
CA SER A 909 -28.16 33.04 -7.76
C SER A 909 -29.36 33.70 -8.42
N TYR A 910 -29.71 33.27 -9.61
CA TYR A 910 -30.81 33.82 -10.41
C TYR A 910 -31.80 32.73 -10.80
N TYR A 911 -33.02 33.13 -11.12
CA TYR A 911 -34.02 32.29 -11.78
C TYR A 911 -33.70 32.14 -13.28
N GLU A 912 -34.32 31.15 -13.92
CA GLU A 912 -34.16 30.86 -15.36
C GLU A 912 -34.64 31.99 -16.29
N ASP A 913 -35.36 33.00 -15.77
CA ASP A 913 -35.73 34.22 -16.49
C ASP A 913 -34.79 35.41 -16.23
N GLY A 914 -33.80 35.24 -15.35
CA GLY A 914 -32.76 36.21 -15.00
C GLY A 914 -33.09 37.07 -13.80
N ALA A 915 -34.26 36.89 -13.17
CA ALA A 915 -34.59 37.54 -11.91
C ALA A 915 -33.66 37.04 -10.79
N LEU A 916 -33.20 37.93 -9.90
CA LEU A 916 -32.37 37.54 -8.76
C LEU A 916 -33.18 36.59 -7.85
N TYR A 917 -32.61 35.43 -7.52
CA TYR A 917 -33.19 34.45 -6.59
C TYR A 917 -32.65 34.64 -5.17
N SER A 918 -31.34 34.76 -5.04
CA SER A 918 -30.70 35.01 -3.75
C SER A 918 -29.40 35.78 -3.87
N ASN A 919 -29.07 36.50 -2.81
CA ASN A 919 -27.78 37.16 -2.60
C ASN A 919 -27.24 36.73 -1.23
N THR A 920 -26.03 36.16 -1.18
CA THR A 920 -25.45 35.61 0.04
C THR A 920 -24.03 36.11 0.20
N SER A 921 -23.73 36.77 1.31
CA SER A 921 -22.36 37.19 1.60
C SER A 921 -21.56 36.10 2.31
N TYR A 922 -20.35 35.85 1.81
CA TYR A 922 -19.39 34.89 2.34
C TYR A 922 -18.11 35.57 2.78
N VAL A 923 -17.56 35.09 3.88
CA VAL A 923 -16.21 35.40 4.35
C VAL A 923 -15.51 34.07 4.64
N ASN A 924 -14.54 33.71 3.81
CA ASN A 924 -13.76 32.46 3.90
C ASN A 924 -14.66 31.22 4.05
N ASP A 925 -15.51 30.96 3.06
CA ASP A 925 -16.51 29.87 3.02
C ASP A 925 -17.63 29.92 4.06
N LYS A 926 -17.54 30.79 5.07
CA LYS A 926 -18.61 30.98 6.05
C LYS A 926 -19.59 32.02 5.56
N VAL A 927 -20.88 31.68 5.58
CA VAL A 927 -21.93 32.67 5.40
C VAL A 927 -21.81 33.69 6.53
N HIS A 928 -21.69 34.96 6.20
CA HIS A 928 -21.51 36.03 7.18
C HIS A 928 -22.28 37.27 6.73
N GLY A 929 -22.98 37.91 7.65
CA GLY A 929 -23.86 39.03 7.34
C GLY A 929 -25.20 38.55 6.82
N ARG A 930 -25.62 39.04 5.65
CA ARG A 930 -26.99 38.88 5.14
C ARG A 930 -27.07 37.79 4.07
N LYS A 931 -28.18 37.04 4.12
CA LYS A 931 -28.61 36.13 3.07
C LYS A 931 -30.04 36.44 2.67
N GLU A 932 -30.20 36.97 1.48
CA GLU A 932 -31.46 37.51 0.97
C GLU A 932 -32.07 36.56 -0.07
N PHE A 933 -33.38 36.41 -0.05
CA PHE A 933 -34.13 35.58 -0.98
C PHE A 933 -35.24 36.37 -1.63
N TYR A 934 -35.44 36.19 -2.94
CA TYR A 934 -36.43 36.93 -3.73
C TYR A 934 -37.33 35.99 -4.52
N SER A 935 -38.54 36.45 -4.82
CA SER A 935 -39.48 35.78 -5.72
C SER A 935 -39.07 35.97 -7.19
N PRO A 936 -39.63 35.20 -8.14
CA PRO A 936 -39.41 35.44 -9.58
C PRO A 936 -39.84 36.83 -10.05
N THR A 937 -40.73 37.51 -9.31
CA THR A 937 -41.14 38.89 -9.58
C THR A 937 -40.24 39.94 -8.89
N GLY A 938 -39.11 39.53 -8.30
CA GLY A 938 -38.15 40.40 -7.62
C GLY A 938 -38.57 40.88 -6.23
N LYS A 939 -39.59 40.27 -5.62
CA LYS A 939 -40.08 40.66 -4.28
C LYS A 939 -39.33 39.91 -3.18
N LEU A 940 -38.88 40.61 -2.14
CA LEU A 940 -38.16 40.03 -1.02
C LEU A 940 -39.02 38.99 -0.29
N GLN A 941 -38.49 37.78 -0.13
CA GLN A 941 -39.14 36.66 0.57
C GLN A 941 -38.68 36.56 2.02
N LEU A 942 -37.37 36.58 2.26
CA LEU A 942 -36.75 36.32 3.55
C LEU A 942 -35.34 36.88 3.55
N VAL A 943 -34.91 37.44 4.68
CA VAL A 943 -33.50 37.73 4.98
C VAL A 943 -33.11 36.86 6.17
N ARG A 944 -31.95 36.22 6.09
CA ARG A 944 -31.31 35.54 7.23
C ARG A 944 -30.00 36.24 7.57
N PHE A 945 -29.71 36.33 8.86
CA PHE A 945 -28.50 36.93 9.39
C PHE A 945 -27.61 35.84 9.96
N TYR A 946 -26.35 35.84 9.52
CA TYR A 946 -25.35 34.88 9.91
C TYR A 946 -24.15 35.59 10.54
N ASP A 947 -23.63 35.00 11.62
CA ASP A 947 -22.33 35.34 12.19
C ASP A 947 -21.39 34.17 11.98
N HIS A 948 -20.53 34.26 10.97
CA HIS A 948 -19.49 33.27 10.67
C HIS A 948 -20.01 31.82 10.57
N GLY A 949 -21.15 31.65 9.90
CA GLY A 949 -21.82 30.37 9.68
C GLY A 949 -22.93 30.04 10.68
N VAL A 950 -23.04 30.77 11.78
CA VAL A 950 -24.10 30.58 12.79
C VAL A 950 -25.33 31.42 12.44
N LEU A 951 -26.51 30.82 12.36
CA LEU A 951 -27.76 31.54 12.14
C LEU A 951 -28.19 32.32 13.41
N ILE A 952 -28.08 33.65 13.37
CA ILE A 952 -28.37 34.52 14.53
C ILE A 952 -29.73 35.22 14.48
N GLY A 953 -30.38 35.25 13.30
CA GLY A 953 -31.68 35.90 13.16
C GLY A 953 -32.23 35.88 11.75
N TYR A 954 -33.42 36.44 11.59
CA TYR A 954 -34.08 36.60 10.29
C TYR A 954 -34.99 37.84 10.26
N SER A 955 -35.32 38.33 9.06
CA SER A 955 -36.30 39.40 8.84
C SER A 955 -37.04 39.18 7.51
N TYR A 956 -38.06 40.00 7.25
CA TYR A 956 -38.84 40.04 6.01
C TYR A 956 -39.57 41.38 5.90
N ASN A 957 -40.30 41.64 4.83
CA ASN A 957 -41.03 42.91 4.67
C ASN A 957 -42.38 42.91 5.41
N GLY A 958 -42.65 44.00 6.12
CA GLY A 958 -43.97 44.32 6.66
C GLY A 958 -44.95 44.74 5.57
N LYS A 959 -46.24 44.88 5.93
CA LYS A 959 -47.30 45.31 5.01
C LYS A 959 -47.12 46.73 4.44
N ASP A 960 -46.27 47.54 5.06
CA ASP A 960 -45.87 48.87 4.60
C ASP A 960 -44.74 48.84 3.57
N GLY A 961 -44.26 47.65 3.19
CA GLY A 961 -43.19 47.44 2.23
C GLY A 961 -41.78 47.64 2.79
N LYS A 962 -41.63 47.91 4.09
CA LYS A 962 -40.33 48.06 4.75
C LYS A 962 -39.91 46.76 5.42
N GLU A 963 -38.61 46.48 5.43
CA GLU A 963 -38.05 45.37 6.20
C GLU A 963 -38.33 45.59 7.69
N ILE A 964 -38.82 44.55 8.38
CA ILE A 964 -39.00 44.60 9.84
C ILE A 964 -37.65 44.44 10.55
N ASP A 965 -37.59 44.83 11.82
CA ASP A 965 -36.41 44.58 12.65
C ASP A 965 -36.07 43.08 12.71
N MET A 966 -34.78 42.76 12.79
CA MET A 966 -34.30 41.39 12.89
C MET A 966 -34.93 40.67 14.09
N ILE A 967 -35.55 39.52 13.81
CA ILE A 967 -36.02 38.57 14.82
C ILE A 967 -34.82 37.68 15.20
N PRO A 968 -34.32 37.75 16.45
CA PRO A 968 -33.17 36.96 16.88
C PRO A 968 -33.52 35.47 17.00
N ILE A 969 -32.54 34.60 16.74
CA ILE A 969 -32.62 33.15 16.89
C ILE A 969 -31.59 32.71 17.94
N GLU A 970 -32.01 31.85 18.88
CA GLU A 970 -31.12 31.24 19.88
C GLU A 970 -30.86 29.77 19.51
N ASN A 971 -29.62 29.30 19.71
CA ASN A 971 -29.17 27.92 19.46
C ASN A 971 -29.56 27.37 18.07
N GLU A 972 -29.55 28.26 17.07
CA GLU A 972 -29.93 27.94 15.68
C GLU A 972 -31.24 27.15 15.59
N THR A 973 -32.20 27.47 16.46
CA THR A 973 -33.50 26.80 16.58
C THR A 973 -34.62 27.80 16.40
N ALA A 974 -35.37 27.68 15.31
CA ALA A 974 -36.46 28.59 15.00
C ALA A 974 -37.45 27.98 14.02
N LYS A 975 -38.74 28.26 14.23
CA LYS A 975 -39.78 28.07 13.22
C LYS A 975 -40.06 29.40 12.54
N ILE A 976 -39.69 29.50 11.27
CA ILE A 976 -39.72 30.74 10.49
C ILE A 976 -40.92 30.70 9.55
N THR A 977 -41.80 31.68 9.69
CA THR A 977 -42.82 32.04 8.70
C THR A 977 -42.55 33.48 8.27
N ALA A 978 -42.21 33.70 7.01
CA ALA A 978 -41.95 35.00 6.44
C ALA A 978 -43.09 35.42 5.51
N TYR A 979 -43.26 36.73 5.33
CA TYR A 979 -44.36 37.31 4.54
C TYR A 979 -43.83 38.28 3.49
N TYR A 980 -44.58 38.39 2.40
CA TYR A 980 -44.44 39.47 1.43
C TYR A 980 -45.07 40.78 1.95
N ASP A 981 -44.75 41.89 1.29
CA ASP A 981 -45.32 43.23 1.53
C ASP A 981 -46.85 43.29 1.28
N ASN A 982 -47.42 42.35 0.53
CA ASN A 982 -48.87 42.20 0.38
C ASN A 982 -49.56 41.39 1.50
N GLY A 983 -48.79 40.86 2.46
CA GLY A 983 -49.28 40.05 3.58
C GLY A 983 -49.47 38.56 3.29
N ASN A 984 -49.22 38.08 2.07
CA ASN A 984 -49.16 36.64 1.78
C ASN A 984 -47.89 36.04 2.37
N VAL A 985 -47.95 34.76 2.75
CA VAL A 985 -46.76 34.00 3.17
C VAL A 985 -45.77 33.91 1.99
N SER A 986 -44.49 34.09 2.25
CA SER A 986 -43.41 33.97 1.27
C SER A 986 -42.62 32.67 1.44
N ARG A 987 -42.32 32.28 2.70
CA ARG A 987 -41.59 31.05 3.06
C ARG A 987 -41.99 30.53 4.44
N GLU A 988 -41.95 29.21 4.58
CA GLU A 988 -42.08 28.49 5.85
C GLU A 988 -40.96 27.46 5.97
N LEU A 989 -40.26 27.44 7.10
CA LEU A 989 -39.19 26.49 7.38
C LEU A 989 -38.93 26.38 8.89
N GLU A 990 -38.30 25.29 9.30
CA GLU A 990 -37.94 25.06 10.71
C GLU A 990 -36.50 24.60 10.82
N PHE A 991 -35.77 25.20 11.77
CA PHE A 991 -34.46 24.78 12.22
C PHE A 991 -34.53 24.26 13.63
N LYS A 992 -33.77 23.21 13.91
CA LYS A 992 -33.52 22.70 15.26
C LYS A 992 -32.04 22.39 15.38
N ASN A 993 -31.36 23.04 16.32
CA ASN A 993 -29.94 22.87 16.59
C ASN A 993 -29.07 22.99 15.31
N GLY A 994 -29.38 23.97 14.45
CA GLY A 994 -28.65 24.23 13.20
C GLY A 994 -29.05 23.34 12.01
N GLN A 995 -29.92 22.34 12.21
CA GLN A 995 -30.40 21.46 11.14
C GLN A 995 -31.81 21.81 10.69
N TYR A 996 -32.07 21.67 9.38
CA TYR A 996 -33.44 21.73 8.88
C TYR A 996 -34.26 20.54 9.38
N VAL A 997 -35.49 20.82 9.83
CA VAL A 997 -36.44 19.80 10.28
C VAL A 997 -37.83 20.08 9.72
N GLY A 998 -38.63 19.03 9.50
CA GLY A 998 -40.02 19.19 9.10
C GLY A 998 -40.17 19.74 7.68
N SER A 999 -41.28 20.42 7.42
CA SER A 999 -41.62 20.92 6.08
C SER A 999 -40.93 22.24 5.77
N TYR A 1000 -40.42 22.35 4.55
CA TYR A 1000 -39.91 23.57 3.93
C TYR A 1000 -40.82 23.94 2.77
N LYS A 1001 -41.36 25.17 2.80
CA LYS A 1001 -42.28 25.68 1.77
C LYS A 1001 -41.85 27.05 1.28
N THR A 1002 -42.00 27.30 -0.01
CA THR A 1002 -41.88 28.65 -0.59
C THR A 1002 -43.13 28.97 -1.41
N TYR A 1003 -43.45 30.25 -1.52
CA TYR A 1003 -44.68 30.73 -2.16
C TYR A 1003 -44.39 31.82 -3.18
N TYR A 1004 -45.20 31.88 -4.24
CA TYR A 1004 -45.25 32.98 -5.19
C TYR A 1004 -45.86 34.23 -4.56
N TYR A 1005 -45.61 35.40 -5.16
CA TYR A 1005 -46.13 36.68 -4.68
C TYR A 1005 -47.67 36.71 -4.60
N ASN A 1006 -48.35 35.98 -5.50
CA ASN A 1006 -49.81 35.82 -5.51
C ASN A 1006 -50.35 34.87 -4.41
N GLY A 1007 -49.48 34.29 -3.58
CA GLY A 1007 -49.83 33.37 -2.48
C GLY A 1007 -49.93 31.89 -2.89
N GLN A 1008 -49.72 31.55 -4.16
CA GLN A 1008 -49.68 30.14 -4.58
C GLN A 1008 -48.39 29.45 -4.12
N LEU A 1009 -48.48 28.16 -3.78
CA LEU A 1009 -47.33 27.34 -3.40
C LEU A 1009 -46.36 27.22 -4.59
N LYS A 1010 -45.06 27.37 -4.32
CA LYS A 1010 -43.98 27.27 -5.31
C LYS A 1010 -43.15 26.02 -5.11
N ASP A 1011 -42.58 25.82 -3.92
CA ASP A 1011 -41.77 24.64 -3.60
C ASP A 1011 -42.25 24.04 -2.28
N GLU A 1012 -42.33 22.71 -2.19
CA GLU A 1012 -42.62 21.95 -0.96
C GLU A 1012 -41.72 20.71 -0.87
N PHE A 1013 -41.04 20.55 0.26
CA PHE A 1013 -40.24 19.37 0.59
C PHE A 1013 -40.12 19.23 2.11
N ALA A 1014 -39.65 18.07 2.58
CA ALA A 1014 -39.43 17.82 4.00
C ALA A 1014 -37.97 17.46 4.29
N HIS A 1015 -37.53 17.77 5.50
CA HIS A 1015 -36.25 17.32 6.03
C HIS A 1015 -36.45 16.40 7.23
N GLN A 1016 -35.63 15.36 7.28
CA GLN A 1016 -35.47 14.51 8.45
C GLN A 1016 -33.98 14.42 8.77
N ASN A 1017 -33.61 14.76 10.01
CA ASN A 1017 -32.22 14.74 10.49
C ASN A 1017 -31.25 15.56 9.61
N GLY A 1018 -31.71 16.71 9.13
CA GLY A 1018 -30.95 17.61 8.26
C GLY A 1018 -30.92 17.23 6.78
N GLU A 1019 -31.43 16.06 6.39
CA GLU A 1019 -31.43 15.58 5.00
C GLU A 1019 -32.80 15.68 4.34
N TYR A 1020 -32.84 15.83 3.01
CA TYR A 1020 -34.12 15.76 2.26
C TYR A 1020 -34.76 14.38 2.40
N GLN A 1021 -36.07 14.36 2.68
CA GLN A 1021 -36.82 13.13 2.84
C GLN A 1021 -38.18 13.21 2.14
N GLY A 1022 -38.47 12.21 1.31
CA GLY A 1022 -39.72 12.09 0.56
C GLY A 1022 -39.77 13.00 -0.68
N PRO A 1023 -40.98 13.38 -1.13
CA PRO A 1023 -41.13 14.11 -2.38
C PRO A 1023 -40.76 15.58 -2.21
N LYS A 1024 -39.90 16.08 -3.11
CA LYS A 1024 -39.71 17.49 -3.41
C LYS A 1024 -40.55 17.85 -4.62
N ILE A 1025 -41.51 18.75 -4.44
CA ILE A 1025 -42.45 19.17 -5.48
C ILE A 1025 -42.29 20.67 -5.71
N SER A 1026 -42.04 21.03 -6.96
CA SER A 1026 -42.01 22.41 -7.43
C SER A 1026 -43.23 22.65 -8.32
N TYR A 1027 -43.85 23.82 -8.22
CA TYR A 1027 -45.07 24.21 -8.94
C TYR A 1027 -44.82 25.47 -9.77
N TYR A 1028 -45.58 25.64 -10.85
CA TYR A 1028 -45.69 26.88 -11.60
C TYR A 1028 -46.59 27.90 -10.88
N ALA A 1029 -46.51 29.18 -11.26
CA ALA A 1029 -47.32 30.27 -10.70
C ALA A 1029 -48.84 30.16 -11.02
N ASN A 1030 -49.24 29.13 -11.78
CA ASN A 1030 -50.62 28.76 -12.07
C ASN A 1030 -51.11 27.55 -11.22
N GLY A 1031 -50.24 26.99 -10.36
CA GLY A 1031 -50.53 25.86 -9.48
C GLY A 1031 -50.32 24.47 -10.08
N LYS A 1032 -49.95 24.36 -11.36
CA LYS A 1032 -49.57 23.07 -11.97
C LYS A 1032 -48.18 22.65 -11.51
N VAL A 1033 -47.95 21.34 -11.42
CA VAL A 1033 -46.64 20.79 -11.05
C VAL A 1033 -45.61 21.14 -12.13
N LYS A 1034 -44.46 21.67 -11.72
CA LYS A 1034 -43.28 21.92 -12.55
C LYS A 1034 -42.31 20.75 -12.50
N GLU A 1035 -42.03 20.25 -11.30
CA GLU A 1035 -41.07 19.19 -11.07
C GLU A 1035 -41.46 18.38 -9.84
N ARG A 1036 -41.21 17.07 -9.88
CA ARG A 1036 -41.41 16.16 -8.75
C ARG A 1036 -40.22 15.19 -8.68
N GLN A 1037 -39.54 15.21 -7.55
CA GLN A 1037 -38.38 14.37 -7.27
C GLN A 1037 -38.57 13.66 -5.94
N GLU A 1038 -38.05 12.45 -5.80
CA GLU A 1038 -38.15 11.66 -4.58
C GLU A 1038 -36.76 11.55 -3.93
N TYR A 1039 -36.65 11.84 -2.64
CA TYR A 1039 -35.39 11.78 -1.91
C TYR A 1039 -35.47 10.81 -0.73
N VAL A 1040 -34.37 10.09 -0.49
CA VAL A 1040 -34.15 9.27 0.70
C VAL A 1040 -32.79 9.67 1.25
N ILE A 1041 -32.73 10.11 2.51
CA ILE A 1041 -31.51 10.62 3.17
C ILE A 1041 -30.70 11.63 2.35
N GLY A 1042 -31.38 12.55 1.66
CA GLY A 1042 -30.73 13.58 0.86
C GLY A 1042 -30.37 13.15 -0.56
N LEU A 1043 -30.46 11.86 -0.89
CA LEU A 1043 -30.14 11.31 -2.20
C LEU A 1043 -31.40 11.12 -3.04
N LEU A 1044 -31.37 11.53 -4.31
CA LEU A 1044 -32.42 11.31 -5.29
C LEU A 1044 -32.63 9.81 -5.49
N HIS A 1045 -33.85 9.33 -5.21
CA HIS A 1045 -34.19 7.92 -5.17
C HIS A 1045 -35.61 7.70 -5.68
N GLY A 1046 -35.75 6.98 -6.78
CA GLY A 1046 -37.01 6.71 -7.44
C GLY A 1046 -37.22 7.57 -8.68
N LYS A 1047 -38.48 7.93 -8.94
CA LYS A 1047 -38.88 8.61 -10.18
C LYS A 1047 -38.74 10.12 -10.05
N SER A 1048 -38.06 10.74 -11.01
CA SER A 1048 -38.00 12.19 -11.22
C SER A 1048 -38.81 12.55 -12.46
N THR A 1049 -39.70 13.54 -12.34
CA THR A 1049 -40.46 14.08 -13.49
C THR A 1049 -40.42 15.60 -13.54
N LYS A 1050 -40.31 16.14 -14.76
CA LYS A 1050 -40.49 17.55 -15.06
C LYS A 1050 -41.63 17.73 -16.06
N TYR A 1051 -42.35 18.83 -15.96
CA TYR A 1051 -43.51 19.14 -16.79
C TYR A 1051 -43.37 20.54 -17.38
N TYR A 1052 -43.96 20.76 -18.55
CA TYR A 1052 -44.19 22.09 -19.10
C TYR A 1052 -45.28 22.84 -18.31
N GLU A 1053 -45.37 24.16 -18.50
CA GLU A 1053 -46.33 25.03 -17.81
C GLU A 1053 -47.81 24.68 -18.08
N ASP A 1054 -48.10 24.00 -19.21
CA ASP A 1054 -49.43 23.50 -19.53
C ASP A 1054 -49.75 22.15 -18.85
N GLY A 1055 -48.79 21.52 -18.17
CA GLY A 1055 -48.91 20.23 -17.48
C GLY A 1055 -48.49 19.02 -18.33
N THR A 1056 -48.05 19.21 -19.57
CA THR A 1056 -47.51 18.15 -20.41
C THR A 1056 -46.17 17.67 -19.86
N LEU A 1057 -45.94 16.35 -19.82
CA LEU A 1057 -44.66 15.78 -19.35
C LEU A 1057 -43.51 16.25 -20.25
N GLN A 1058 -42.41 16.72 -19.65
CA GLN A 1058 -41.21 17.19 -20.33
C GLN A 1058 -40.07 16.17 -20.20
N GLU A 1059 -39.82 15.67 -19.00
CA GLU A 1059 -38.72 14.75 -18.69
C GLU A 1059 -39.17 13.73 -17.67
N GLU A 1060 -38.74 12.49 -17.84
CA GLU A 1060 -38.92 11.41 -16.88
C GLU A 1060 -37.62 10.61 -16.77
N ALA A 1061 -37.15 10.39 -15.54
CA ALA A 1061 -35.95 9.64 -15.25
C ALA A 1061 -36.08 8.86 -13.93
N HIS A 1062 -35.25 7.84 -13.74
CA HIS A 1062 -35.20 7.03 -12.53
C HIS A 1062 -33.81 7.10 -11.91
N TYR A 1063 -33.77 7.18 -10.58
CA TYR A 1063 -32.55 7.30 -9.80
C TYR A 1063 -32.57 6.29 -8.66
N LYS A 1064 -31.38 5.89 -8.23
CA LYS A 1064 -31.17 5.08 -7.04
C LYS A 1064 -29.89 5.57 -6.38
N ASN A 1065 -30.02 6.18 -5.20
CA ASN A 1065 -28.90 6.74 -4.43
C ASN A 1065 -28.11 7.78 -5.25
N ASP A 1066 -28.82 8.78 -5.81
CA ASP A 1066 -28.31 9.80 -6.75
C ASP A 1066 -27.80 9.30 -8.12
N ILE A 1067 -27.72 7.99 -8.32
CA ILE A 1067 -27.24 7.43 -9.57
C ILE A 1067 -28.42 7.18 -10.51
N GLN A 1068 -28.37 7.77 -11.69
CA GLN A 1068 -29.39 7.59 -12.73
C GLN A 1068 -29.34 6.15 -13.27
N ILE A 1069 -30.50 5.49 -13.32
CA ILE A 1069 -30.66 4.09 -13.74
C ILE A 1069 -31.82 3.92 -14.72
N GLY A 1070 -31.76 2.86 -15.52
CA GLY A 1070 -32.83 2.51 -16.45
C GLY A 1070 -33.05 3.57 -17.53
N ASN A 1071 -34.29 3.65 -18.03
CA ASN A 1071 -34.62 4.53 -19.15
C ASN A 1071 -35.04 5.93 -18.68
N ALA A 1072 -34.36 6.95 -19.18
CA ALA A 1072 -34.79 8.33 -19.14
C ALA A 1072 -35.42 8.73 -20.49
N SER A 1073 -36.41 9.62 -20.44
CA SER A 1073 -37.20 10.02 -21.59
C SER A 1073 -37.48 11.52 -21.58
N THR A 1074 -37.31 12.17 -22.73
CA THR A 1074 -37.64 13.58 -22.95
C THR A 1074 -38.73 13.70 -24.01
N TYR A 1075 -39.65 14.63 -23.79
CA TYR A 1075 -40.84 14.86 -24.61
C TYR A 1075 -40.90 16.32 -25.04
N ASP A 1076 -41.48 16.60 -26.21
CA ASP A 1076 -41.78 17.96 -26.64
C ASP A 1076 -43.11 18.49 -26.03
N LYS A 1077 -43.42 19.76 -26.29
CA LYS A 1077 -44.67 20.41 -25.81
C LYS A 1077 -45.96 19.77 -26.34
N SER A 1078 -45.90 18.91 -27.36
CA SER A 1078 -47.06 18.15 -27.85
C SER A 1078 -47.24 16.81 -27.12
N GLY A 1079 -46.29 16.44 -26.27
CA GLY A 1079 -46.22 15.15 -25.58
C GLY A 1079 -45.58 14.04 -26.43
N LYS A 1080 -44.99 14.37 -27.60
CA LYS A 1080 -44.27 13.38 -28.40
C LYS A 1080 -42.87 13.17 -27.80
N LYS A 1081 -42.49 11.90 -27.61
CA LYS A 1081 -41.13 11.52 -27.20
C LYS A 1081 -40.13 11.99 -28.26
N ILE A 1082 -39.08 12.70 -27.84
CA ILE A 1082 -38.02 13.21 -28.71
C ILE A 1082 -36.65 12.58 -28.42
N LYS A 1083 -36.41 12.16 -27.18
CA LYS A 1083 -35.15 11.54 -26.74
C LYS A 1083 -35.45 10.42 -25.74
N SER A 1084 -34.69 9.33 -25.82
CA SER A 1084 -34.70 8.24 -24.84
C SER A 1084 -33.27 7.79 -24.61
N GLU A 1085 -32.89 7.64 -23.34
CA GLU A 1085 -31.55 7.26 -22.93
C GLU A 1085 -31.64 6.11 -21.93
N ASP A 1086 -30.94 5.02 -22.18
CA ASP A 1086 -30.80 3.93 -21.23
C ASP A 1086 -29.50 4.14 -20.44
N TYR A 1087 -29.60 4.24 -19.12
CA TYR A 1087 -28.48 4.48 -18.22
C TYR A 1087 -27.97 3.17 -17.63
N PHE A 1088 -26.66 3.14 -17.40
CA PHE A 1088 -25.93 2.10 -16.71
C PHE A 1088 -25.00 2.72 -15.67
N ASN A 1089 -25.36 2.55 -14.40
CA ASN A 1089 -24.65 3.13 -13.25
C ASN A 1089 -24.25 4.61 -13.48
N GLY A 1090 -25.23 5.44 -13.85
CA GLY A 1090 -25.04 6.87 -14.09
C GLY A 1090 -24.44 7.26 -15.45
N LYS A 1091 -24.05 6.29 -16.30
CA LYS A 1091 -23.52 6.55 -17.66
C LYS A 1091 -24.54 6.17 -18.73
N ILE A 1092 -24.66 6.95 -19.80
CA ILE A 1092 -25.51 6.61 -20.94
C ILE A 1092 -24.96 5.35 -21.62
N TYR A 1093 -25.75 4.28 -21.64
CA TYR A 1093 -25.44 3.02 -22.30
C TYR A 1093 -25.91 3.01 -23.76
N ALA A 1094 -27.12 3.52 -23.99
CA ALA A 1094 -27.70 3.69 -25.33
C ALA A 1094 -28.57 4.94 -25.38
N GLN A 1095 -28.66 5.58 -26.55
CA GLN A 1095 -29.45 6.78 -26.78
C GLN A 1095 -30.21 6.65 -28.11
N GLN A 1096 -31.48 7.07 -28.12
CA GLN A 1096 -32.35 7.12 -29.28
C GLN A 1096 -33.04 8.49 -29.38
N THR A 1097 -33.00 9.08 -30.58
CA THR A 1097 -33.68 10.34 -30.94
C THR A 1097 -34.82 10.03 -31.92
N PHE A 1098 -35.97 10.69 -31.79
CA PHE A 1098 -37.26 10.33 -32.45
C PHE A 1098 -37.86 11.41 -33.37
#